data_AF-A0A2A4J7Q7-F1
#
_entry.id   AF-A0A2A4J7Q7-F1
#
_cell.length_a   1.000
_cell.length_b   1.000
_cell.length_c   1.000
_cell.angle_alpha   90.00
_cell.angle_beta   90.00
_cell.angle_gamma   90.00
#
_symmetry.space_group_name_H-M   'P 1'
#
loop_
_entity.id
_entity.type
_entity.pdbx_description
1 polymer ?
#
loop_
_entity_poly.entity_id
_entity_poly.type
_entity_poly.pdbx_seq_one_letter_code
_entity_poly.pdbx_strand_id
1 'polypeptide(L)'
;MFRLYDTDGNGVLDTNEMDCIVNQMMTVAEYLGWETSELRPILQDMMVEIDYDADGTVSLDEWKRGGMTTIPLLVLLGLDTNVKEDGEHAWRLKHFSRPAYCNLCLNMLVGLGKKGLCCISYCNLCLNMLVGLGKKGLCCIFCKFTVHERCVQRAPASCIATYSKSKRAPPTLAHHWVEGNCHGKCARCRKKIKGYNGITGLHCRWCHITLHNRCVGSAGGACGLGRHARHVLPPTAIRPLVLDRQRSLPHRPQHDQQSLPTSISLPISIAATSEEKKEEKEKREPRAPPISFQITPPDGSCPLLVFINPKSGGRQGSRVLRKLQYILNPRQVHDIAKGGPMQGLQMFKDVKNYRVICCGGDGTVGWVLETMDKVQMDTQPAVGVIPLGTGNDLARCLRWGGGYEGESIHKILDKIARASTVMMDRWHIVVENTSTDCEQLQMPDSAPHPTVVPYNIINNYFSVGVDAAICVKFHTERERNPDKFSSRMKNKLWYFEFATSEQFAASCKNLHEHIDIVLYITNIPYAHGGSNLWGSSAAHRRGRFPNAQQDIGDKLIEVIGLENCLHMGQVRTGLRASGRRLAQCSSITLTTKKTFPMQIDGEPWMQPPCKITITHKNQVPMLMGPAPEKGRGFFKLFTHC
;
A
#
# COMPACT_ATOMS: atom_id res chain seq x y z
N MET A 1 13.21 13.47 15.17
CA MET A 1 13.58 14.72 14.48
C MET A 1 15.08 14.82 14.50
N PHE A 2 15.55 16.00 14.83
CA PHE A 2 16.91 16.29 15.25
C PHE A 2 17.56 15.15 16.09
N ARG A 3 16.90 14.75 17.18
CA ARG A 3 17.31 13.63 18.06
C ARG A 3 17.44 12.24 17.42
N LEU A 4 17.01 12.05 16.17
CA LEU A 4 17.24 10.77 15.46
C LEU A 4 18.63 10.73 14.82
N TYR A 5 19.21 11.91 14.58
CA TYR A 5 20.48 12.10 13.89
C TYR A 5 21.57 12.60 14.83
N ASP A 6 21.19 13.32 15.89
CA ASP A 6 22.01 13.63 17.07
C ASP A 6 22.20 12.34 17.88
N THR A 7 23.14 11.53 17.42
CA THR A 7 23.44 10.18 17.91
C THR A 7 24.21 10.18 19.22
N ASP A 8 24.97 11.24 19.48
CA ASP A 8 25.71 11.42 20.73
C ASP A 8 24.93 12.24 21.77
N GLY A 9 23.83 12.89 21.38
CA GLY A 9 22.91 13.60 22.27
C GLY A 9 23.43 14.95 22.74
N ASN A 10 24.41 15.52 22.04
CA ASN A 10 25.09 16.76 22.42
C ASN A 10 24.26 18.03 22.09
N GLY A 11 23.15 17.89 21.34
CA GLY A 11 22.25 18.98 21.00
C GLY A 11 22.61 19.80 19.76
N VAL A 12 23.65 19.39 19.03
CA VAL A 12 24.08 19.91 17.71
C VAL A 12 24.23 18.72 16.74
N LEU A 13 24.17 18.97 15.43
CA LEU A 13 24.48 17.95 14.41
C LEU A 13 25.85 18.25 13.83
N ASP A 14 26.79 17.33 14.02
CA ASP A 14 28.14 17.48 13.47
C ASP A 14 28.19 17.10 11.98
N THR A 15 29.37 17.26 11.35
CA THR A 15 29.58 16.94 9.94
C THR A 15 29.27 15.47 9.62
N ASN A 16 29.56 14.53 10.52
CA ASN A 16 29.32 13.11 10.29
C ASN A 16 27.83 12.79 10.32
N GLU A 17 27.10 13.37 11.28
CA GLU A 17 25.66 13.22 11.43
C GLU A 17 24.93 13.90 10.27
N MET A 18 25.39 15.07 9.83
CA MET A 18 24.92 15.73 8.61
C MET A 18 25.19 14.87 7.36
N ASP A 19 26.36 14.25 7.24
CA ASP A 19 26.65 13.32 6.14
C ASP A 19 25.77 12.06 6.19
N CYS A 20 25.40 11.57 7.38
CA CYS A 20 24.46 10.47 7.55
C CYS A 20 23.06 10.87 7.06
N ILE A 21 22.61 12.09 7.35
CA ILE A 21 21.36 12.66 6.82
C ILE A 21 21.44 12.72 5.29
N VAL A 22 22.51 13.28 4.72
CA VAL A 22 22.71 13.38 3.26
C VAL A 22 22.74 11.99 2.62
N ASN A 23 23.43 11.02 3.20
CA ASN A 23 23.48 9.65 2.71
C ASN A 23 22.08 9.00 2.72
N GLN A 24 21.32 9.16 3.82
CA GLN A 24 19.95 8.67 3.87
C GLN A 24 19.08 9.33 2.81
N MET A 25 19.20 10.65 2.60
CA MET A 25 18.49 11.36 1.55
C MET A 25 18.87 10.90 0.16
N MET A 26 20.16 10.59 -0.09
CA MET A 26 20.64 10.01 -1.34
C MET A 26 20.02 8.62 -1.54
N THR A 27 20.00 7.78 -0.51
CA THR A 27 19.31 6.48 -0.56
C THR A 27 17.81 6.64 -0.83
N VAL A 28 17.14 7.63 -0.22
CA VAL A 28 15.72 7.92 -0.50
C VAL A 28 15.54 8.49 -1.91
N ALA A 29 16.44 9.33 -2.41
CA ALA A 29 16.40 9.87 -3.76
C ALA A 29 16.58 8.77 -4.81
N GLU A 30 17.55 7.87 -4.60
CA GLU A 30 17.71 6.64 -5.38
C GLU A 30 16.47 5.76 -5.27
N TYR A 31 15.90 5.62 -4.06
CA TYR A 31 14.64 4.94 -3.82
C TYR A 31 13.47 5.54 -4.61
N LEU A 32 13.45 6.86 -4.75
CA LEU A 32 12.45 7.61 -5.51
C LEU A 32 12.77 7.70 -7.01
N GLY A 33 13.90 7.14 -7.46
CA GLY A 33 14.34 7.09 -8.86
C GLY A 33 14.89 8.41 -9.39
N TRP A 34 15.62 9.15 -8.54
CA TRP A 34 16.27 10.40 -8.92
C TRP A 34 17.64 10.11 -9.55
N GLU A 35 18.06 10.98 -10.45
CA GLU A 35 19.45 11.01 -10.92
C GLU A 35 20.32 11.63 -9.83
N THR A 36 21.24 10.85 -9.29
CA THR A 36 22.03 11.20 -8.10
C THR A 36 23.43 11.74 -8.38
N SER A 37 23.85 11.77 -9.65
CA SER A 37 25.17 12.25 -10.09
C SER A 37 25.51 13.65 -9.57
N GLU A 38 24.51 14.53 -9.45
CA GLU A 38 24.66 15.92 -8.98
C GLU A 38 23.90 16.22 -7.68
N LEU A 39 23.23 15.23 -7.09
CA LEU A 39 22.34 15.49 -5.95
C LEU A 39 23.12 15.69 -4.65
N ARG A 40 24.21 14.93 -4.45
CA ARG A 40 25.03 15.01 -3.24
C ARG A 40 25.54 16.43 -2.94
N PRO A 41 26.18 17.15 -3.89
CA PRO A 41 26.64 18.52 -3.62
C PRO A 41 25.47 19.48 -3.33
N ILE A 42 24.30 19.28 -3.93
CA ILE A 42 23.11 20.10 -3.63
C ILE A 42 22.63 19.88 -2.19
N LEU A 43 22.65 18.64 -1.71
CA LEU A 43 22.26 18.32 -0.35
C LEU A 43 23.27 18.84 0.67
N GLN A 44 24.56 18.80 0.35
CA GLN A 44 25.63 19.39 1.17
C GLN A 44 25.50 20.91 1.24
N ASP A 45 25.29 21.59 0.11
CA ASP A 45 25.00 23.04 0.07
C ASP A 45 23.77 23.39 0.91
N MET A 46 22.71 22.56 0.85
CA MET A 46 21.51 22.74 1.65
C MET A 46 21.75 22.55 3.16
N MET A 47 22.70 21.69 3.56
CA MET A 47 23.09 21.55 4.98
C MET A 47 23.85 22.78 5.45
N VAL A 48 24.76 23.29 4.61
CA VAL A 48 25.49 24.55 4.88
C VAL A 48 24.56 25.75 4.96
N GLU A 49 23.46 25.79 4.19
CA GLU A 49 22.47 26.87 4.28
C GLU A 49 21.60 26.82 5.55
N ILE A 50 21.56 25.68 6.26
CA ILE A 50 20.82 25.54 7.52
C ILE A 50 21.67 25.99 8.71
N ASP A 51 22.99 25.80 8.63
CA ASP A 51 24.00 26.37 9.54
C ASP A 51 24.05 27.90 9.33
N TYR A 52 23.36 28.65 10.20
CA TYR A 52 23.13 30.08 10.01
C TYR A 52 24.26 30.91 10.61
N ASP A 53 24.92 30.41 11.64
CA ASP A 53 26.11 31.04 12.24
C ASP A 53 27.44 30.57 11.65
N ALA A 54 27.40 29.58 10.74
CA ALA A 54 28.52 29.04 9.98
C ALA A 54 29.60 28.41 10.89
N ASP A 55 29.18 27.83 12.01
CA ASP A 55 30.08 27.20 12.98
C ASP A 55 30.50 25.76 12.59
N GLY A 56 29.94 25.23 11.51
CA GLY A 56 30.22 23.90 10.98
C GLY A 56 29.36 22.80 11.62
N THR A 57 28.43 23.15 12.48
CA THR A 57 27.42 22.27 13.07
C THR A 57 26.02 22.83 12.84
N VAL A 58 24.98 22.02 13.05
CA VAL A 58 23.59 22.50 12.98
C VAL A 58 22.92 22.31 14.32
N SER A 59 22.61 23.41 15.00
CA SER A 59 21.90 23.38 16.27
C SER A 59 20.43 22.99 16.12
N LEU A 60 19.78 22.58 17.22
CA LEU A 60 18.35 22.27 17.22
C LEU A 60 17.49 23.45 16.74
N ASP A 61 17.87 24.69 17.05
CA ASP A 61 17.08 25.86 16.68
C ASP A 61 17.28 26.26 15.22
N GLU A 62 18.48 26.08 14.67
CA GLU A 62 18.74 26.17 13.23
C GLU A 62 18.02 25.07 12.44
N TRP A 63 18.01 23.85 12.95
CA TRP A 63 17.23 22.77 12.39
C TRP A 63 15.73 23.07 12.39
N LYS A 64 15.18 23.69 13.45
CA LYS A 64 13.77 24.13 13.46
C LYS A 64 13.52 25.26 12.48
N ARG A 65 14.48 26.18 12.31
CA ARG A 65 14.35 27.37 11.47
C ARG A 65 14.48 27.04 9.98
N GLY A 66 15.50 26.28 9.59
CA GLY A 66 15.82 25.92 8.20
C GLY A 66 15.48 24.47 7.85
N GLY A 67 15.88 23.50 8.68
CA GLY A 67 15.67 22.08 8.40
C GLY A 67 14.18 21.69 8.30
N MET A 68 13.37 22.06 9.30
CA MET A 68 11.94 21.75 9.33
C MET A 68 11.09 22.56 8.35
N THR A 69 11.64 23.57 7.69
CA THR A 69 10.93 24.43 6.74
C THR A 69 11.38 24.20 5.29
N THR A 70 12.49 23.50 5.09
CA THR A 70 12.97 23.10 3.77
C THR A 70 12.19 21.88 3.27
N ILE A 71 11.11 22.13 2.53
CA ILE A 71 10.24 21.07 1.98
C ILE A 71 10.99 20.02 1.14
N PRO A 72 11.97 20.35 0.30
CA PRO A 72 12.83 19.34 -0.36
C PRO A 72 13.49 18.38 0.62
N LEU A 73 14.00 18.91 1.75
CA LEU A 73 14.57 18.12 2.84
C LEU A 73 13.51 17.22 3.46
N LEU A 74 12.34 17.75 3.81
CA LEU A 74 11.24 16.95 4.36
C LEU A 74 10.73 15.86 3.41
N VAL A 75 10.68 16.14 2.10
CA VAL A 75 10.28 15.16 1.07
C VAL A 75 11.33 14.07 0.90
N LEU A 76 12.61 14.42 0.93
CA LEU A 76 13.74 13.48 0.84
C LEU A 76 13.93 12.66 2.11
N LEU A 77 13.57 13.21 3.28
CA LEU A 77 13.50 12.47 4.53
C LEU A 77 12.19 11.64 4.65
N GLY A 78 11.28 11.73 3.67
CA GLY A 78 10.04 10.96 3.64
C GLY A 78 8.93 11.46 4.59
N LEU A 79 9.06 12.67 5.11
CA LEU A 79 8.25 13.22 6.20
C LEU A 79 7.03 13.99 5.73
N ASP A 80 7.13 14.74 4.62
CA ASP A 80 6.06 15.60 4.12
C ASP A 80 5.12 14.84 3.17
N THR A 81 4.58 13.72 3.65
CA THR A 81 3.57 12.94 2.91
C THR A 81 2.22 12.85 3.61
N ASN A 82 2.12 13.34 4.84
CA ASN A 82 0.89 13.30 5.61
C ASN A 82 0.20 14.66 5.54
N VAL A 83 -1.00 14.68 4.97
CA VAL A 83 -1.89 15.86 4.99
C VAL A 83 -2.26 16.13 6.43
N LYS A 84 -1.82 17.27 6.98
CA LYS A 84 -2.23 17.69 8.32
C LYS A 84 -3.64 18.28 8.25
N GLU A 85 -3.95 19.04 7.19
CA GLU A 85 -5.27 19.66 7.02
C GLU A 85 -5.82 19.65 5.57
N ASP A 86 -7.15 19.60 5.44
CA ASP A 86 -7.88 19.69 4.16
C ASP A 86 -7.67 21.06 3.51
N GLY A 87 -7.15 21.08 2.27
CA GLY A 87 -6.78 22.31 1.54
C GLY A 87 -5.27 22.49 1.39
N GLU A 88 -4.46 21.76 2.13
CA GLU A 88 -3.01 21.78 2.00
C GLU A 88 -2.50 20.91 0.84
N HIS A 89 -1.41 21.35 0.22
CA HIS A 89 -0.77 20.61 -0.85
C HIS A 89 0.19 19.55 -0.29
N ALA A 90 0.01 18.30 -0.68
CA ALA A 90 1.03 17.27 -0.48
C ALA A 90 2.04 17.31 -1.64
N TRP A 91 3.22 17.86 -1.38
CA TRP A 91 4.24 18.08 -2.40
C TRP A 91 5.04 16.82 -2.72
N ARG A 92 5.53 16.76 -3.95
CA ARG A 92 6.59 15.83 -4.34
C ARG A 92 7.48 16.50 -5.37
N LEU A 93 8.77 16.15 -5.36
CA LEU A 93 9.61 16.49 -6.48
C LEU A 93 9.16 15.73 -7.74
N LYS A 94 9.18 16.42 -8.86
CA LYS A 94 8.81 15.87 -10.16
C LYS A 94 9.77 16.40 -11.23
N HIS A 95 10.30 15.46 -12.00
CA HIS A 95 10.95 15.77 -13.26
C HIS A 95 9.91 15.89 -14.37
N PHE A 96 9.97 16.98 -15.13
CA PHE A 96 9.04 17.24 -16.22
C PHE A 96 9.72 16.95 -17.56
N SER A 97 9.19 15.96 -18.29
CA SER A 97 9.67 15.63 -19.64
C SER A 97 9.27 16.67 -20.70
N ARG A 98 8.41 17.62 -20.35
CA ARG A 98 7.96 18.73 -21.21
C ARG A 98 8.16 20.05 -20.48
N PRO A 99 8.23 21.19 -21.20
CA PRO A 99 8.13 22.49 -20.55
C PRO A 99 6.94 22.53 -19.60
N ALA A 100 7.21 22.92 -18.37
CA ALA A 100 6.23 23.07 -17.30
C ALA A 100 6.47 24.42 -16.64
N TYR A 101 5.41 25.02 -16.12
CA TYR A 101 5.41 26.37 -15.58
C TYR A 101 4.95 26.36 -14.13
N CYS A 102 5.51 27.27 -13.34
CA CYS A 102 5.14 27.46 -11.95
C CYS A 102 3.79 28.16 -11.86
N ASN A 103 2.83 27.54 -11.16
CA ASN A 103 1.50 28.05 -10.91
C ASN A 103 1.46 29.34 -10.06
N LEU A 104 2.58 29.70 -9.42
CA LEU A 104 2.68 30.93 -8.64
C LEU A 104 3.27 32.09 -9.46
N CYS A 105 4.50 31.92 -9.99
CA CYS A 105 5.19 33.00 -10.69
C CYS A 105 5.01 32.99 -12.22
N LEU A 106 4.26 32.02 -12.75
CA LEU A 106 3.94 31.80 -14.16
C LEU A 106 5.15 31.54 -15.08
N ASN A 107 6.37 31.57 -14.53
CA ASN A 107 7.61 31.31 -15.26
C ASN A 107 7.86 29.81 -15.43
N MET A 108 8.60 29.48 -16.49
CA MET A 108 9.00 28.10 -16.77
C MET A 108 9.85 27.53 -15.62
N LEU A 109 9.63 26.26 -15.31
CA LEU A 109 10.52 25.47 -14.46
C LEU A 109 11.81 25.20 -15.25
N VAL A 110 12.89 25.86 -14.84
CA VAL A 110 14.26 25.68 -15.33
C VAL A 110 15.12 25.10 -14.21
N GLY A 111 16.05 24.20 -14.54
CA GLY A 111 16.99 23.63 -13.57
C GLY A 111 17.88 24.70 -12.93
N LEU A 112 18.46 24.37 -11.77
CA LEU A 112 19.33 25.25 -10.98
C LEU A 112 20.59 25.64 -11.78
N GLY A 113 20.59 26.85 -12.34
CA GLY A 113 21.80 27.60 -12.68
C GLY A 113 21.66 28.98 -12.04
N LYS A 114 22.53 29.29 -11.07
CA LYS A 114 22.52 30.54 -10.30
C LYS A 114 22.60 31.75 -11.25
N LYS A 115 21.79 32.77 -10.95
CA LYS A 115 21.83 34.16 -11.45
C LYS A 115 21.60 34.35 -12.96
N GLY A 116 20.37 34.70 -13.31
CA GLY A 116 20.09 35.94 -14.04
C GLY A 116 20.74 36.21 -15.40
N LEU A 117 21.24 35.22 -16.14
CA LEU A 117 21.55 35.37 -17.57
C LEU A 117 21.10 34.12 -18.34
N CYS A 118 20.63 34.36 -19.56
CA CYS A 118 20.29 33.34 -20.54
C CYS A 118 21.54 32.49 -20.85
N CYS A 119 21.74 31.37 -20.16
CA CYS A 119 22.80 30.42 -20.50
C CYS A 119 22.34 29.51 -21.65
N ILE A 120 22.37 30.04 -22.88
CA ILE A 120 22.75 29.21 -24.03
C ILE A 120 24.27 29.12 -23.94
N SER A 121 24.80 28.17 -23.18
CA SER A 121 26.25 27.91 -23.15
C SER A 121 26.61 27.06 -24.38
N TYR A 122 27.24 27.70 -25.38
CA TYR A 122 27.95 27.01 -26.43
C TYR A 122 29.28 26.48 -25.86
N CYS A 123 29.56 25.18 -26.03
CA CYS A 123 30.91 24.64 -25.88
C CYS A 123 31.74 25.14 -27.07
N ASN A 124 32.70 26.04 -26.85
CA ASN A 124 33.61 26.55 -27.89
C ASN A 124 34.58 25.49 -28.45
N LEU A 125 34.57 24.26 -27.95
CA LEU A 125 35.36 23.14 -28.47
C LEU A 125 34.53 22.17 -29.34
N CYS A 126 33.20 22.20 -29.23
CA CYS A 126 32.35 21.09 -29.68
C CYS A 126 31.30 21.46 -30.74
N LEU A 127 30.91 22.73 -30.87
CA LEU A 127 29.78 23.21 -31.70
C LEU A 127 28.42 22.48 -31.50
N ASN A 128 28.28 21.64 -30.47
CA ASN A 128 27.05 20.93 -30.14
C ASN A 128 26.31 21.54 -28.93
N MET A 129 24.99 21.62 -29.05
CA MET A 129 24.05 22.14 -28.03
C MET A 129 23.94 21.15 -26.86
N LEU A 130 24.40 21.53 -25.67
CA LEU A 130 24.24 20.73 -24.44
C LEU A 130 22.79 20.86 -23.92
N VAL A 131 21.86 20.13 -24.54
CA VAL A 131 20.49 19.95 -24.04
C VAL A 131 20.53 18.91 -22.91
N GLY A 132 20.48 19.33 -21.63
CA GLY A 132 20.57 18.32 -20.55
C GLY A 132 20.16 18.69 -19.12
N LEU A 133 20.22 19.95 -18.67
CA LEU A 133 20.03 20.25 -17.24
C LEU A 133 18.55 20.50 -16.89
N GLY A 134 17.99 19.59 -16.09
CA GLY A 134 16.57 19.20 -16.10
C GLY A 134 15.55 20.17 -15.51
N LYS A 135 14.34 20.14 -16.09
CA LYS A 135 13.13 20.88 -15.69
C LYS A 135 12.55 20.25 -14.41
N LYS A 136 13.14 20.56 -13.26
CA LYS A 136 12.73 20.06 -11.93
C LYS A 136 11.78 21.06 -11.24
N GLY A 137 10.84 20.56 -10.45
CA GLY A 137 9.94 21.37 -9.63
C GLY A 137 9.07 20.52 -8.71
N LEU A 138 8.36 21.16 -7.79
CA LEU A 138 7.44 20.52 -6.87
C LEU A 138 6.05 20.44 -7.49
N CYS A 139 5.38 19.30 -7.34
CA CYS A 139 4.06 19.05 -7.89
C CYS A 139 3.19 18.39 -6.82
N CYS A 140 2.02 18.97 -6.54
CA CYS A 140 1.08 18.40 -5.60
C CYS A 140 0.58 17.03 -6.08
N ILE A 141 0.62 16.03 -5.21
CA ILE A 141 0.15 14.66 -5.50
C ILE A 141 -1.34 14.67 -5.85
N PHE A 142 -2.13 15.48 -5.14
CA PHE A 142 -3.59 15.51 -5.29
C PHE A 142 -4.05 16.39 -6.43
N CYS A 143 -3.75 17.69 -6.47
CA CYS A 143 -4.35 18.57 -7.47
C CYS A 143 -3.46 18.83 -8.71
N LYS A 144 -2.18 18.41 -8.67
CA LYS A 144 -1.15 18.69 -9.69
C LYS A 144 -0.73 20.16 -9.82
N PHE A 145 -1.11 21.01 -8.86
CA PHE A 145 -0.52 22.33 -8.71
C PHE A 145 1.00 22.20 -8.63
N THR A 146 1.70 22.99 -9.42
CA THR A 146 3.12 22.81 -9.71
C THR A 146 3.86 24.11 -9.46
N VAL A 147 4.96 24.08 -8.71
CA VAL A 147 5.71 25.28 -8.32
C VAL A 147 7.21 25.04 -8.40
N HIS A 148 7.99 26.12 -8.50
CA HIS A 148 9.41 26.06 -8.19
C HIS A 148 9.59 25.74 -6.71
N GLU A 149 10.75 25.19 -6.38
CA GLU A 149 11.20 24.99 -5.01
C GLU A 149 11.13 26.28 -4.19
N ARG A 150 11.76 27.36 -4.65
CA ARG A 150 11.67 28.71 -4.03
C ARG A 150 10.25 29.30 -3.94
N CYS A 151 9.29 28.77 -4.68
CA CYS A 151 7.91 29.27 -4.71
C CYS A 151 6.98 28.50 -3.77
N VAL A 152 7.42 27.37 -3.21
CA VAL A 152 6.55 26.46 -2.46
C VAL A 152 5.98 27.08 -1.19
N GLN A 153 6.81 27.82 -0.44
CA GLN A 153 6.40 28.45 0.82
C GLN A 153 5.35 29.55 0.63
N ARG A 154 5.25 30.08 -0.59
CA ARG A 154 4.28 31.11 -0.97
C ARG A 154 3.06 30.53 -1.69
N ALA A 155 2.99 29.21 -1.86
CA ALA A 155 1.87 28.58 -2.53
C ALA A 155 0.61 28.68 -1.65
N PRO A 156 -0.54 29.14 -2.18
CA PRO A 156 -1.76 29.25 -1.41
C PRO A 156 -2.28 27.86 -1.02
N ALA A 157 -2.93 27.74 0.15
CA ALA A 157 -3.61 26.53 0.62
C ALA A 157 -4.92 26.27 -0.16
N SER A 158 -4.77 26.03 -1.47
CA SER A 158 -5.84 25.95 -2.46
C SER A 158 -6.00 24.54 -3.02
N CYS A 159 -5.49 23.52 -2.32
CA CYS A 159 -5.64 22.13 -2.70
C CYS A 159 -7.09 21.66 -2.55
N ILE A 160 -7.34 20.39 -2.85
CA ILE A 160 -8.68 19.82 -2.75
C ILE A 160 -9.15 19.73 -1.29
N ALA A 161 -10.44 19.98 -1.09
CA ALA A 161 -11.17 19.43 0.05
C ALA A 161 -11.47 17.95 -0.23
N THR A 162 -11.31 17.11 0.78
CA THR A 162 -11.60 15.67 0.72
C THR A 162 -12.91 15.31 1.44
N TYR A 163 -13.46 16.23 2.23
CA TYR A 163 -14.76 16.12 2.88
C TYR A 163 -15.48 17.48 2.94
N SER A 164 -16.76 17.49 3.30
CA SER A 164 -17.54 18.70 3.51
C SER A 164 -17.34 19.27 4.92
N LYS A 165 -16.83 20.50 5.02
CA LYS A 165 -16.67 21.23 6.29
C LYS A 165 -17.97 21.88 6.79
N SER A 166 -19.06 21.88 6.00
CA SER A 166 -20.33 22.54 6.34
C SER A 166 -21.54 21.63 6.17
N LYS A 167 -22.52 21.80 7.06
CA LYS A 167 -23.85 21.15 6.99
C LYS A 167 -24.68 21.61 5.79
N ARG A 168 -24.48 22.87 5.35
CA ARG A 168 -25.21 23.49 4.23
C ARG A 168 -24.39 23.44 2.93
N ALA A 169 -23.52 22.45 2.80
CA ALA A 169 -22.77 22.30 1.56
C ALA A 169 -23.72 21.99 0.40
N PRO A 170 -23.47 22.57 -0.79
CA PRO A 170 -24.31 22.34 -1.95
C PRO A 170 -24.39 20.84 -2.28
N PRO A 171 -25.56 20.34 -2.72
CA PRO A 171 -25.74 18.93 -3.02
C PRO A 171 -24.86 18.47 -4.18
N THR A 172 -24.53 19.38 -5.08
CA THR A 172 -23.68 19.13 -6.25
C THR A 172 -22.24 19.51 -5.98
N LEU A 173 -21.30 18.64 -6.36
CA LEU A 173 -19.87 18.92 -6.30
C LEU A 173 -19.48 19.94 -7.38
N ALA A 174 -18.81 21.03 -7.02
CA ALA A 174 -18.22 21.95 -7.98
C ALA A 174 -16.94 21.37 -8.61
N HIS A 175 -16.61 21.81 -9.83
CA HIS A 175 -15.33 21.49 -10.43
C HIS A 175 -14.18 22.12 -9.63
N HIS A 176 -13.12 21.36 -9.37
CA HIS A 176 -11.88 21.89 -8.80
C HIS A 176 -10.87 22.09 -9.92
N TRP A 177 -10.82 23.30 -10.45
CA TRP A 177 -9.95 23.67 -11.56
C TRP A 177 -8.54 23.99 -11.08
N VAL A 178 -7.56 23.44 -11.78
CA VAL A 178 -6.15 23.82 -11.63
C VAL A 178 -5.66 24.27 -12.99
N GLU A 179 -4.99 25.41 -13.01
CA GLU A 179 -4.53 26.04 -14.25
C GLU A 179 -3.20 25.45 -14.72
N GLY A 180 -2.97 25.46 -16.02
CA GLY A 180 -1.67 25.24 -16.64
C GLY A 180 -1.22 23.79 -16.66
N ASN A 181 -0.04 23.59 -17.27
CA ASN A 181 0.62 22.30 -17.42
C ASN A 181 -0.28 21.20 -18.03
N CYS A 182 -1.33 21.63 -18.75
CA CYS A 182 -2.29 20.77 -19.42
C CYS A 182 -1.69 20.29 -20.73
N HIS A 183 -1.52 18.97 -20.86
CA HIS A 183 -1.07 18.35 -22.10
C HIS A 183 -2.21 17.51 -22.67
N GLY A 184 -2.73 17.89 -23.83
CA GLY A 184 -3.79 17.12 -24.48
C GLY A 184 -4.72 17.95 -25.35
N LYS A 185 -5.91 17.39 -25.59
CA LYS A 185 -7.00 18.01 -26.35
C LYS A 185 -8.05 18.52 -25.38
N CYS A 186 -8.54 19.73 -25.63
CA CYS A 186 -9.68 20.30 -24.91
C CYS A 186 -10.90 19.39 -25.08
N ALA A 187 -11.56 19.01 -23.98
CA ALA A 187 -12.72 18.12 -23.99
C ALA A 187 -13.90 18.71 -24.78
N ARG A 188 -14.02 20.05 -24.81
CA ARG A 188 -15.05 20.77 -25.55
C ARG A 188 -14.75 20.89 -27.04
N CYS A 189 -13.71 21.63 -27.41
CA CYS A 189 -13.45 21.97 -28.82
C CYS A 189 -12.56 20.94 -29.55
N ARG A 190 -12.06 19.91 -28.85
CA ARG A 190 -11.15 18.87 -29.35
C ARG A 190 -9.80 19.34 -29.90
N LYS A 191 -9.54 20.65 -29.95
CA LYS A 191 -8.25 21.25 -30.34
C LYS A 191 -7.21 21.07 -29.23
N LYS A 192 -5.93 20.98 -29.61
CA LYS A 192 -4.80 20.86 -28.67
C LYS A 192 -4.73 22.10 -27.76
N ILE A 193 -4.43 21.90 -26.48
CA ILE A 193 -4.09 22.97 -25.55
C ILE A 193 -2.59 23.27 -25.73
N LYS A 194 -2.26 24.48 -26.20
CA LYS A 194 -0.88 24.88 -26.51
C LYS A 194 -0.20 25.42 -25.24
N GLY A 195 0.67 24.62 -24.62
CA GLY A 195 1.40 25.00 -23.39
C GLY A 195 2.82 25.51 -23.63
N TYR A 196 3.13 26.13 -24.76
CA TYR A 196 4.50 26.53 -25.12
C TYR A 196 4.89 27.95 -24.64
N ASN A 197 3.90 28.82 -24.36
CA ASN A 197 4.12 30.22 -24.02
C ASN A 197 3.48 30.57 -22.65
N GLY A 198 3.58 29.67 -21.69
CA GLY A 198 3.07 29.89 -20.33
C GLY A 198 1.95 28.94 -19.88
N ILE A 199 1.38 29.27 -18.74
CA ILE A 199 0.27 28.58 -18.10
C ILE A 199 -0.99 28.78 -18.94
N THR A 200 -1.47 27.71 -19.57
CA THR A 200 -2.72 27.74 -20.33
C THR A 200 -3.52 26.47 -20.16
N GLY A 201 -4.84 26.63 -20.22
CA GLY A 201 -5.80 25.56 -20.01
C GLY A 201 -6.00 25.22 -18.53
N LEU A 202 -7.10 24.54 -18.24
CA LEU A 202 -7.43 24.08 -16.90
C LEU A 202 -7.74 22.59 -16.94
N HIS A 203 -7.37 21.88 -15.88
CA HIS A 203 -7.84 20.53 -15.64
C HIS A 203 -8.68 20.49 -14.37
N CYS A 204 -9.81 19.79 -14.43
CA CYS A 204 -10.59 19.51 -13.24
C CYS A 204 -9.98 18.32 -12.53
N ARG A 205 -9.68 18.45 -11.24
CA ARG A 205 -9.14 17.34 -10.43
C ARG A 205 -10.12 16.18 -10.32
N TRP A 206 -11.41 16.43 -10.21
CA TRP A 206 -12.38 15.37 -9.93
C TRP A 206 -12.80 14.60 -11.18
N CYS A 207 -13.19 15.30 -12.26
CA CYS A 207 -13.61 14.64 -13.50
C CYS A 207 -12.50 14.45 -14.54
N HIS A 208 -11.29 14.97 -14.28
CA HIS A 208 -10.10 14.85 -15.12
C HIS A 208 -10.24 15.40 -16.55
N ILE A 209 -11.28 16.18 -16.84
CA ILE A 209 -11.39 16.89 -18.12
C ILE A 209 -10.38 18.02 -18.18
N THR A 210 -9.87 18.28 -19.38
CA THR A 210 -9.00 19.43 -19.66
C THR A 210 -9.73 20.36 -20.63
N LEU A 211 -9.70 21.66 -20.37
CA LEU A 211 -10.35 22.68 -21.19
C LEU A 211 -9.40 23.83 -21.46
N HIS A 212 -9.57 24.53 -22.59
CA HIS A 212 -8.98 25.87 -22.73
C HIS A 212 -9.65 26.83 -21.75
N ASN A 213 -8.96 27.90 -21.35
CA ASN A 213 -9.50 28.97 -20.52
C ASN A 213 -10.87 29.48 -21.03
N ARG A 214 -10.95 29.82 -22.32
CA ARG A 214 -12.22 30.22 -23.00
C ARG A 214 -13.30 29.14 -23.06
N CYS A 215 -12.96 27.88 -22.82
CA CYS A 215 -13.90 26.76 -22.92
C CYS A 215 -14.56 26.39 -21.59
N VAL A 216 -14.04 26.89 -20.45
CA VAL A 216 -14.50 26.52 -19.09
C VAL A 216 -15.97 26.85 -18.85
N GLY A 217 -16.46 27.99 -19.36
CA GLY A 217 -17.86 28.42 -19.16
C GLY A 217 -18.91 27.42 -19.64
N SER A 218 -18.53 26.40 -20.43
CA SER A 218 -19.45 25.34 -20.89
C SER A 218 -19.25 23.99 -20.20
N ALA A 219 -18.48 23.93 -19.11
CA ALA A 219 -18.29 22.71 -18.32
C ALA A 219 -19.49 22.37 -17.41
N GLY A 220 -20.51 23.24 -17.38
CA GLY A 220 -21.62 23.19 -16.42
C GLY A 220 -21.18 23.59 -15.01
N GLY A 221 -22.15 23.91 -14.14
CA GLY A 221 -21.87 24.28 -12.74
C GLY A 221 -21.45 23.10 -11.85
N ALA A 222 -21.85 21.88 -12.21
CA ALA A 222 -21.63 20.67 -11.42
C ALA A 222 -20.63 19.70 -12.07
N CYS A 223 -19.76 19.11 -11.25
CA CYS A 223 -18.78 18.12 -11.64
C CYS A 223 -19.35 16.71 -11.54
N GLY A 224 -19.43 16.01 -12.67
CA GLY A 224 -19.91 14.62 -12.72
C GLY A 224 -18.87 13.55 -12.36
N LEU A 225 -17.74 13.90 -11.71
CA LEU A 225 -16.64 12.98 -11.32
C LEU A 225 -15.95 12.20 -12.46
N GLY A 226 -16.42 12.34 -13.71
CA GLY A 226 -15.79 11.79 -14.90
C GLY A 226 -15.92 10.28 -15.02
N ARG A 227 -14.99 9.67 -15.77
CA ARG A 227 -15.03 8.25 -16.18
C ARG A 227 -15.23 7.27 -15.02
N HIS A 228 -14.64 7.58 -13.86
CA HIS A 228 -14.58 6.69 -12.71
C HIS A 228 -15.54 7.11 -11.60
N ALA A 229 -16.56 7.92 -11.90
CA ALA A 229 -17.53 8.45 -10.94
C ALA A 229 -18.09 7.39 -9.98
N ARG A 230 -18.40 6.18 -10.50
CA ARG A 230 -18.90 5.06 -9.69
C ARG A 230 -17.99 4.65 -8.53
N HIS A 231 -16.67 4.87 -8.64
CA HIS A 231 -15.67 4.45 -7.67
C HIS A 231 -15.22 5.57 -6.74
N VAL A 232 -15.50 6.82 -7.09
CA VAL A 232 -15.02 8.00 -6.38
C VAL A 232 -16.04 8.40 -5.32
N LEU A 233 -15.58 8.55 -4.09
CA LEU A 233 -16.38 9.13 -3.01
C LEU A 233 -16.20 10.66 -3.03
N PRO A 234 -17.18 11.45 -3.51
CA PRO A 234 -17.02 12.89 -3.59
C PRO A 234 -16.86 13.51 -2.19
N PRO A 235 -16.18 14.66 -2.05
CA PRO A 235 -16.09 15.37 -0.76
C PRO A 235 -17.46 15.68 -0.15
N THR A 236 -18.49 15.91 -0.97
CA THR A 236 -19.87 16.14 -0.53
C THR A 236 -20.51 14.95 0.16
N ALA A 237 -20.00 13.73 -0.07
CA ALA A 237 -20.45 12.48 0.54
C ALA A 237 -19.75 12.14 1.87
N ILE A 238 -18.78 12.94 2.31
CA ILE A 238 -18.03 12.71 3.55
C ILE A 238 -18.25 13.88 4.50
N ARG A 239 -18.67 13.61 5.73
CA ARG A 239 -18.96 14.63 6.75
C ARG A 239 -18.36 14.26 8.10
N PRO A 240 -17.72 15.18 8.83
CA PRO A 240 -17.30 14.93 10.21
C PRO A 240 -18.51 14.75 11.12
N LEU A 241 -18.52 13.72 11.96
CA LEU A 241 -19.60 13.42 12.90
C LEU A 241 -19.80 14.51 13.98
N VAL A 242 -18.77 15.32 14.26
CA VAL A 242 -18.84 16.47 15.17
C VAL A 242 -19.88 17.50 14.69
N LEU A 243 -20.10 17.59 13.38
CA LEU A 243 -21.14 18.47 12.84
C LEU A 243 -22.52 17.96 13.27
N ASP A 244 -22.83 16.67 13.21
CA ASP A 244 -24.21 16.18 13.46
C ASP A 244 -24.67 16.20 14.93
N ARG A 245 -23.76 16.27 15.91
CA ARG A 245 -24.13 16.27 17.35
C ARG A 245 -24.90 17.51 17.83
N GLN A 246 -24.95 18.61 17.07
CA GLN A 246 -25.70 19.82 17.47
C GLN A 246 -27.23 19.73 17.28
N ARG A 247 -27.81 18.54 17.04
CA ARG A 247 -29.26 18.36 16.82
C ARG A 247 -30.08 17.97 18.06
N SER A 248 -29.46 17.73 19.22
CA SER A 248 -30.15 17.17 20.40
C SER A 248 -30.27 18.12 21.59
N LEU A 249 -30.53 19.41 21.36
CA LEU A 249 -31.01 20.32 22.41
C LEU A 249 -32.39 20.86 22.00
N PRO A 250 -33.47 20.50 22.71
CA PRO A 250 -34.79 21.09 22.47
C PRO A 250 -34.76 22.58 22.79
N HIS A 251 -35.28 23.37 21.86
CA HIS A 251 -35.53 24.79 22.00
C HIS A 251 -36.51 25.03 23.16
N ARG A 252 -36.07 25.67 24.25
CA ARG A 252 -37.00 26.29 25.22
C ARG A 252 -37.32 27.73 24.78
N PRO A 253 -38.54 28.25 25.06
CA PRO A 253 -38.92 29.61 24.66
C PRO A 253 -38.25 30.65 25.57
N GLN A 254 -38.04 31.85 25.01
CA GLN A 254 -37.54 33.04 25.68
C GLN A 254 -38.47 33.52 26.80
N HIS A 255 -37.90 33.84 27.97
CA HIS A 255 -38.33 34.97 28.79
C HIS A 255 -37.19 35.46 29.71
N ASP A 256 -37.00 36.79 29.69
CA ASP A 256 -36.41 37.74 30.65
C ASP A 256 -34.93 37.74 31.11
N GLN A 257 -34.22 38.77 30.59
CA GLN A 257 -33.48 39.84 31.29
C GLN A 257 -32.81 39.60 32.66
N GLN A 258 -31.47 39.67 32.70
CA GLN A 258 -30.62 40.71 33.37
C GLN A 258 -29.23 40.20 33.87
N SER A 259 -28.21 41.00 33.53
CA SER A 259 -26.90 41.28 34.20
C SER A 259 -26.04 40.19 34.89
N LEU A 260 -24.84 40.00 34.32
CA LEU A 260 -23.45 39.80 34.87
C LEU A 260 -23.21 39.87 36.42
N PRO A 261 -22.02 39.48 36.97
CA PRO A 261 -21.07 38.39 36.66
C PRO A 261 -20.46 37.70 37.96
N THR A 262 -19.48 36.80 37.77
CA THR A 262 -18.33 36.47 38.68
C THR A 262 -18.38 35.18 39.54
N SER A 263 -17.31 34.38 39.33
CA SER A 263 -16.53 33.53 40.26
C SER A 263 -17.14 32.39 41.10
N ILE A 264 -16.50 31.22 40.90
CA ILE A 264 -15.87 30.34 41.91
C ILE A 264 -16.78 29.85 43.06
N SER A 265 -17.07 28.54 43.09
CA SER A 265 -16.50 27.58 44.06
C SER A 265 -17.21 26.22 43.99
N LEU A 266 -16.41 25.17 43.76
CA LEU A 266 -16.61 23.79 44.27
C LEU A 266 -16.81 23.85 45.82
N PRO A 267 -17.38 22.85 46.53
CA PRO A 267 -16.55 21.69 46.92
C PRO A 267 -17.24 20.39 47.44
N ILE A 268 -16.36 19.45 47.83
CA ILE A 268 -16.49 18.34 48.81
C ILE A 268 -16.92 16.98 48.21
N SER A 269 -16.07 15.94 48.07
CA SER A 269 -15.06 15.25 48.93
C SER A 269 -15.63 14.11 49.78
N ILE A 270 -14.85 13.01 49.84
CA ILE A 270 -14.64 11.96 50.89
C ILE A 270 -14.31 10.65 50.17
N ALA A 271 -13.32 9.82 50.48
CA ALA A 271 -12.07 9.88 51.23
C ALA A 271 -11.26 8.60 50.88
N ALA A 272 -9.96 8.61 51.15
CA ALA A 272 -8.95 7.67 50.67
C ALA A 272 -8.67 6.49 51.61
N THR A 273 -8.11 5.40 51.06
CA THR A 273 -6.99 4.67 51.69
C THR A 273 -6.00 4.22 50.62
N SER A 274 -4.73 4.36 50.97
CA SER A 274 -3.50 4.33 50.19
C SER A 274 -2.92 2.95 49.94
N GLU A 275 -2.28 2.73 48.78
CA GLU A 275 -1.09 1.89 48.65
C GLU A 275 -0.27 2.31 47.41
N GLU A 276 1.03 2.54 47.63
CA GLU A 276 1.98 3.19 46.73
C GLU A 276 2.56 2.21 45.69
N LYS A 277 2.52 2.58 44.40
CA LYS A 277 3.52 2.13 43.41
C LYS A 277 3.91 3.27 42.48
N LYS A 278 5.22 3.52 42.41
CA LYS A 278 5.91 4.46 41.52
C LYS A 278 5.71 4.04 40.07
N GLU A 279 5.15 4.93 39.24
CA GLU A 279 5.26 4.87 37.77
C GLU A 279 5.74 6.21 37.22
N GLU A 280 6.69 6.11 36.30
CA GLU A 280 7.35 7.22 35.60
C GLU A 280 6.37 8.01 34.73
N LYS A 281 6.46 9.34 34.85
CA LYS A 281 5.55 10.29 34.23
C LYS A 281 6.00 10.58 32.78
N GLU A 282 5.58 9.75 31.83
CA GLU A 282 5.62 10.13 30.41
C GLU A 282 4.70 11.33 30.17
N LYS A 283 5.28 12.45 29.72
CA LYS A 283 4.55 13.63 29.22
C LYS A 283 3.77 13.25 27.95
N ARG A 284 2.49 12.84 28.10
CA ARG A 284 1.55 12.75 26.97
C ARG A 284 1.15 14.16 26.52
N GLU A 285 1.58 14.54 25.31
CA GLU A 285 0.99 15.66 24.58
C GLU A 285 -0.53 15.43 24.37
N PRO A 286 -1.36 16.47 24.39
CA PRO A 286 -2.80 16.34 24.17
C PRO A 286 -3.07 16.04 22.70
N ARG A 287 -3.16 14.75 22.34
CA ARG A 287 -3.69 14.34 21.03
C ARG A 287 -5.19 14.63 21.00
N ALA A 288 -5.61 15.54 20.12
CA ALA A 288 -7.01 15.74 19.80
C ALA A 288 -7.67 14.40 19.43
N PRO A 289 -8.93 14.15 19.83
CA PRO A 289 -9.61 12.90 19.49
C PRO A 289 -9.70 12.75 17.97
N PRO A 290 -9.53 11.52 17.43
CA PRO A 290 -9.59 11.30 15.98
C PRO A 290 -10.97 11.72 15.46
N ILE A 291 -10.97 12.61 14.46
CA ILE A 291 -12.20 13.05 13.77
C ILE A 291 -12.82 11.82 13.11
N SER A 292 -14.01 11.45 13.56
CA SER A 292 -14.81 10.38 12.95
C SER A 292 -15.70 10.95 11.84
N PHE A 293 -15.88 10.18 10.76
CA PHE A 293 -16.62 10.62 9.56
C PHE A 293 -17.89 9.79 9.37
N GLN A 294 -18.95 10.45 8.94
CA GLN A 294 -20.12 9.83 8.33
C GLN A 294 -19.97 9.88 6.81
N ILE A 295 -20.28 8.76 6.15
CA ILE A 295 -20.20 8.63 4.70
C ILE A 295 -21.58 8.31 4.14
N THR A 296 -22.01 9.07 3.14
CA THR A 296 -23.27 8.84 2.41
C THR A 296 -22.96 8.82 0.92
N PRO A 297 -22.65 7.64 0.34
CA PRO A 297 -22.31 7.53 -1.08
C PRO A 297 -23.47 7.99 -1.97
N PRO A 298 -23.19 8.56 -3.16
CA PRO A 298 -24.23 8.84 -4.15
C PRO A 298 -24.98 7.59 -4.61
N ASP A 299 -26.24 7.73 -5.00
CA ASP A 299 -27.04 6.61 -5.51
C ASP A 299 -26.39 5.96 -6.74
N GLY A 300 -26.44 4.63 -6.81
CA GLY A 300 -25.81 3.85 -7.88
C GLY A 300 -24.28 3.86 -7.88
N SER A 301 -23.63 4.49 -6.88
CA SER A 301 -22.18 4.40 -6.71
C SER A 301 -21.77 3.09 -6.02
N CYS A 302 -20.52 2.70 -6.25
CA CYS A 302 -19.84 1.60 -5.61
C CYS A 302 -18.40 2.04 -5.28
N PRO A 303 -18.22 2.83 -4.19
CA PRO A 303 -16.92 3.37 -3.81
C PRO A 303 -15.89 2.28 -3.60
N LEU A 304 -14.62 2.64 -3.80
CA LEU A 304 -13.50 1.77 -3.46
C LEU A 304 -12.88 2.18 -2.13
N LEU A 305 -12.50 1.20 -1.32
CA LEU A 305 -11.57 1.35 -0.21
C LEU A 305 -10.28 0.63 -0.58
N VAL A 306 -9.17 1.35 -0.70
CA VAL A 306 -7.92 0.83 -1.24
C VAL A 306 -6.85 0.79 -0.17
N PHE A 307 -6.31 -0.39 0.08
CA PHE A 307 -5.14 -0.59 0.92
C PHE A 307 -3.93 -0.87 0.04
N ILE A 308 -2.83 -0.19 0.27
CA ILE A 308 -1.60 -0.37 -0.50
C ILE A 308 -0.39 -0.45 0.39
N ASN A 309 0.48 -1.42 0.12
CA ASN A 309 1.82 -1.45 0.66
C ASN A 309 2.77 -0.76 -0.35
N PRO A 310 3.29 0.45 -0.06
CA PRO A 310 4.12 1.20 -1.01
C PRO A 310 5.44 0.51 -1.36
N LYS A 311 5.95 -0.33 -0.44
CA LYS A 311 7.21 -1.08 -0.60
C LYS A 311 7.07 -2.24 -1.60
N SER A 312 5.86 -2.73 -1.86
CA SER A 312 5.63 -3.87 -2.76
C SER A 312 5.98 -3.57 -4.23
N GLY A 313 6.40 -4.61 -4.95
CA GLY A 313 6.57 -4.60 -6.40
C GLY A 313 7.81 -3.88 -6.90
N GLY A 314 8.85 -3.73 -6.08
CA GLY A 314 10.07 -3.00 -6.45
C GLY A 314 9.80 -1.53 -6.72
N ARG A 315 9.20 -0.83 -5.74
CA ARG A 315 8.83 0.61 -5.78
C ARG A 315 7.63 0.97 -6.68
N GLN A 316 6.98 -0.03 -7.27
CA GLN A 316 5.73 0.18 -8.02
C GLN A 316 4.56 0.61 -7.10
N GLY A 317 4.52 0.12 -5.85
CA GLY A 317 3.49 0.48 -4.87
C GLY A 317 3.35 1.99 -4.65
N SER A 318 4.45 2.69 -4.37
CA SER A 318 4.45 4.16 -4.23
C SER A 318 3.95 4.91 -5.48
N ARG A 319 4.17 4.36 -6.69
CA ARG A 319 3.63 4.94 -7.93
C ARG A 319 2.12 4.69 -8.05
N VAL A 320 1.65 3.50 -7.71
CA VAL A 320 0.23 3.14 -7.71
C VAL A 320 -0.54 3.95 -6.67
N LEU A 321 -0.03 4.09 -5.44
CA LEU A 321 -0.59 4.89 -4.35
C LEU A 321 -0.91 6.31 -4.82
N ARG A 322 0.10 7.02 -5.34
CA ARG A 322 -0.06 8.41 -5.80
C ARG A 322 -1.01 8.56 -6.99
N LYS A 323 -1.09 7.55 -7.86
CA LYS A 323 -2.04 7.55 -8.98
C LYS A 323 -3.47 7.34 -8.48
N LEU A 324 -3.68 6.43 -7.54
CA LEU A 324 -4.99 6.19 -6.93
C LEU A 324 -5.44 7.39 -6.10
N GLN A 325 -4.58 7.99 -5.28
CA GLN A 325 -4.87 9.25 -4.57
C GLN A 325 -5.13 10.44 -5.51
N TYR A 326 -4.66 10.35 -6.76
CA TYR A 326 -4.96 11.33 -7.80
C TYR A 326 -6.27 11.03 -8.55
N ILE A 327 -6.75 9.79 -8.60
CA ILE A 327 -7.97 9.44 -9.35
C ILE A 327 -9.17 9.39 -8.39
N LEU A 328 -9.01 8.73 -7.26
CA LEU A 328 -10.00 8.60 -6.20
C LEU A 328 -9.89 9.77 -5.21
N ASN A 329 -10.79 9.82 -4.23
CA ASN A 329 -10.62 10.68 -3.08
C ASN A 329 -9.46 10.14 -2.21
N PRO A 330 -8.49 10.96 -1.77
CA PRO A 330 -7.39 10.50 -0.93
C PRO A 330 -7.83 9.73 0.33
N ARG A 331 -9.01 10.03 0.90
CA ARG A 331 -9.57 9.30 2.04
C ARG A 331 -10.02 7.87 1.73
N GLN A 332 -10.03 7.48 0.45
CA GLN A 332 -10.28 6.11 0.01
C GLN A 332 -9.00 5.28 -0.08
N VAL A 333 -7.81 5.89 0.04
CA VAL A 333 -6.54 5.23 -0.30
C VAL A 333 -5.59 5.28 0.88
N HIS A 334 -5.42 4.14 1.53
CA HIS A 334 -4.65 3.98 2.75
C HIS A 334 -3.31 3.28 2.48
N ASP A 335 -2.25 3.91 2.97
CA ASP A 335 -0.95 3.28 3.09
C ASP A 335 -0.97 2.33 4.30
N ILE A 336 -1.02 1.02 4.03
CA ILE A 336 -1.14 0.03 5.09
C ILE A 336 0.13 -0.07 5.94
N ALA A 337 1.28 0.40 5.44
CA ALA A 337 2.51 0.48 6.21
C ALA A 337 2.44 1.59 7.28
N LYS A 338 1.50 2.53 7.16
CA LYS A 338 1.27 3.64 8.09
C LYS A 338 -0.01 3.40 8.89
N GLY A 339 0.05 2.52 9.89
CA GLY A 339 -1.05 2.31 10.85
C GLY A 339 -2.04 1.20 10.48
N GLY A 340 -1.74 0.38 9.46
CA GLY A 340 -2.53 -0.80 9.11
C GLY A 340 -3.91 -0.49 8.50
N PRO A 341 -4.75 -1.52 8.27
CA PRO A 341 -6.02 -1.35 7.56
C PRO A 341 -7.19 -0.92 8.47
N MET A 342 -7.04 -1.00 9.80
CA MET A 342 -8.10 -0.75 10.78
C MET A 342 -8.78 0.60 10.59
N GLN A 343 -8.00 1.67 10.40
CA GLN A 343 -8.55 3.03 10.26
C GLN A 343 -9.47 3.15 9.04
N GLY A 344 -9.08 2.61 7.89
CA GLY A 344 -9.89 2.65 6.68
C GLY A 344 -11.15 1.80 6.79
N LEU A 345 -11.03 0.60 7.38
CA LEU A 345 -12.17 -0.29 7.61
C LEU A 345 -13.19 0.32 8.59
N GLN A 346 -12.74 0.93 9.68
CA GLN A 346 -13.62 1.63 10.62
C GLN A 346 -14.32 2.83 9.98
N MET A 347 -13.64 3.56 9.10
CA MET A 347 -14.24 4.68 8.36
C MET A 347 -15.35 4.21 7.41
N PHE A 348 -15.25 2.99 6.86
CA PHE A 348 -16.21 2.44 5.90
C PHE A 348 -17.22 1.46 6.52
N LYS A 349 -17.17 1.21 7.83
CA LYS A 349 -17.98 0.16 8.49
C LYS A 349 -19.49 0.28 8.23
N ASP A 350 -20.00 1.51 8.18
CA ASP A 350 -21.42 1.82 8.00
C ASP A 350 -21.79 2.09 6.53
N VAL A 351 -20.82 1.97 5.61
CA VAL A 351 -21.00 2.24 4.18
C VAL A 351 -21.58 1.00 3.50
N LYS A 352 -22.73 1.16 2.85
CA LYS A 352 -23.31 0.10 2.02
C LYS A 352 -22.69 0.09 0.63
N ASN A 353 -22.64 -1.09 0.00
CA ASN A 353 -22.25 -1.28 -1.41
C ASN A 353 -20.90 -0.64 -1.80
N TYR A 354 -19.82 -1.08 -1.16
CA TYR A 354 -18.45 -0.71 -1.53
C TYR A 354 -17.59 -1.94 -1.79
N ARG A 355 -16.41 -1.74 -2.38
CA ARG A 355 -15.43 -2.80 -2.66
C ARG A 355 -14.09 -2.45 -2.04
N VAL A 356 -13.38 -3.46 -1.54
CA VAL A 356 -12.03 -3.32 -1.00
C VAL A 356 -11.02 -3.74 -2.05
N ILE A 357 -9.93 -2.99 -2.23
CA ILE A 357 -8.85 -3.33 -3.16
C ILE A 357 -7.53 -3.37 -2.40
N CYS A 358 -6.89 -4.54 -2.40
CA CYS A 358 -5.58 -4.77 -1.81
C CYS A 358 -4.49 -4.66 -2.89
N CYS A 359 -3.62 -3.67 -2.77
CA CYS A 359 -2.47 -3.48 -3.66
C CYS A 359 -1.21 -4.01 -2.95
N GLY A 360 -0.87 -5.28 -3.19
CA GLY A 360 0.17 -5.97 -2.43
C GLY A 360 0.39 -7.40 -2.94
N GLY A 361 0.98 -8.24 -2.08
CA GLY A 361 1.01 -9.69 -2.26
C GLY A 361 -0.02 -10.39 -1.38
N ASP A 362 0.05 -11.72 -1.31
CA ASP A 362 -0.90 -12.55 -0.56
C ASP A 362 -0.98 -12.16 0.92
N GLY A 363 0.15 -11.92 1.60
CA GLY A 363 0.16 -11.46 3.00
C GLY A 363 -0.51 -10.08 3.21
N THR A 364 -0.52 -9.19 2.21
CA THR A 364 -1.28 -7.92 2.30
C THR A 364 -2.78 -8.18 2.27
N VAL A 365 -3.23 -9.16 1.47
CA VAL A 365 -4.64 -9.57 1.43
C VAL A 365 -5.01 -10.22 2.76
N GLY A 366 -4.19 -11.15 3.26
CA GLY A 366 -4.39 -11.81 4.55
C GLY A 366 -4.55 -10.82 5.71
N TRP A 367 -3.68 -9.82 5.81
CA TRP A 367 -3.77 -8.80 6.86
C TRP A 367 -5.07 -7.97 6.80
N VAL A 368 -5.53 -7.62 5.59
CA VAL A 368 -6.81 -6.92 5.41
C VAL A 368 -7.98 -7.81 5.82
N LEU A 369 -7.99 -9.08 5.40
CA LEU A 369 -9.04 -10.05 5.76
C LEU A 369 -9.11 -10.30 7.26
N GLU A 370 -7.96 -10.47 7.92
CA GLU A 370 -7.87 -10.62 9.37
C GLU A 370 -8.41 -9.38 10.10
N THR A 371 -8.12 -8.19 9.58
CA THR A 371 -8.63 -6.96 10.19
C THR A 371 -10.12 -6.77 9.91
N MET A 372 -10.62 -7.21 8.75
CA MET A 372 -12.06 -7.27 8.48
C MET A 372 -12.78 -8.19 9.47
N ASP A 373 -12.20 -9.32 9.87
CA ASP A 373 -12.78 -10.18 10.90
C ASP A 373 -12.90 -9.48 12.26
N LYS A 374 -11.98 -8.55 12.57
CA LYS A 374 -11.99 -7.75 13.81
C LYS A 374 -13.00 -6.60 13.77
N VAL A 375 -13.40 -6.16 12.58
CA VAL A 375 -14.42 -5.10 12.41
C VAL A 375 -15.78 -5.76 12.23
N GLN A 376 -16.67 -5.61 13.20
CA GLN A 376 -18.05 -6.08 13.09
C GLN A 376 -18.78 -5.28 12.01
N MET A 377 -18.89 -5.84 10.80
CA MET A 377 -19.57 -5.25 9.65
C MET A 377 -20.86 -6.03 9.36
N ASP A 378 -21.96 -5.33 9.11
CA ASP A 378 -23.25 -5.95 8.76
C ASP A 378 -23.17 -6.79 7.47
N THR A 379 -22.32 -6.38 6.53
CA THR A 379 -22.11 -7.09 5.27
C THR A 379 -20.66 -6.96 4.85
N GLN A 380 -20.01 -8.08 4.58
CA GLN A 380 -18.62 -8.06 4.13
C GLN A 380 -18.51 -7.55 2.68
N PRO A 381 -17.68 -6.52 2.41
CA PRO A 381 -17.43 -6.06 1.05
C PRO A 381 -16.59 -7.07 0.28
N ALA A 382 -16.78 -7.14 -1.03
CA ALA A 382 -15.92 -7.97 -1.88
C ALA A 382 -14.49 -7.39 -1.99
N VAL A 383 -13.49 -8.26 -1.85
CA VAL A 383 -12.06 -7.89 -1.86
C VAL A 383 -11.40 -8.25 -3.19
N GLY A 384 -10.78 -7.28 -3.86
CA GLY A 384 -9.98 -7.50 -5.08
C GLY A 384 -8.49 -7.26 -4.85
N VAL A 385 -7.66 -7.74 -5.79
CA VAL A 385 -6.19 -7.68 -5.65
C VAL A 385 -5.56 -6.97 -6.85
N ILE A 386 -4.65 -6.02 -6.58
CA ILE A 386 -3.67 -5.54 -7.56
C ILE A 386 -2.32 -6.20 -7.21
N PRO A 387 -1.83 -7.14 -8.04
CA PRO A 387 -0.72 -8.04 -7.69
C PRO A 387 0.63 -7.33 -7.70
N LEU A 388 0.98 -6.66 -6.61
CA LEU A 388 2.28 -6.00 -6.42
C LEU A 388 3.31 -6.91 -5.76
N GLY A 389 2.91 -8.05 -5.18
CA GLY A 389 3.82 -9.02 -4.55
C GLY A 389 4.68 -9.80 -5.53
N THR A 390 5.48 -10.75 -4.99
CA THR A 390 6.28 -11.70 -5.78
C THR A 390 5.51 -12.99 -6.07
N GLY A 391 4.85 -13.54 -5.04
CA GLY A 391 3.98 -14.72 -5.10
C GLY A 391 2.74 -14.44 -5.92
N ASN A 392 1.75 -13.74 -5.37
CA ASN A 392 0.47 -13.34 -5.99
C ASN A 392 -0.40 -14.54 -6.43
N ASP A 393 -0.38 -15.59 -5.64
CA ASP A 393 -1.07 -16.84 -5.95
C ASP A 393 -2.60 -16.66 -5.95
N LEU A 394 -3.11 -15.93 -4.95
CA LEU A 394 -4.52 -15.58 -4.88
C LEU A 394 -4.95 -14.69 -6.05
N ALA A 395 -4.10 -13.77 -6.48
CA ALA A 395 -4.39 -12.89 -7.61
C ALA A 395 -4.46 -13.66 -8.94
N ARG A 396 -3.66 -14.72 -9.13
CA ARG A 396 -3.77 -15.59 -10.32
C ARG A 396 -5.07 -16.37 -10.31
N CYS A 397 -5.43 -16.96 -9.16
CA CYS A 397 -6.71 -17.65 -8.98
C CYS A 397 -7.89 -16.74 -9.34
N LEU A 398 -7.88 -15.50 -8.85
CA LEU A 398 -8.91 -14.50 -9.10
C LEU A 398 -8.77 -13.76 -10.44
N ARG A 399 -7.93 -14.23 -11.37
CA ARG A 399 -7.75 -13.66 -12.73
C ARG A 399 -7.24 -12.21 -12.78
N TRP A 400 -6.56 -11.75 -11.75
CA TRP A 400 -5.87 -10.45 -11.73
C TRP A 400 -4.44 -10.53 -12.28
N GLY A 401 -3.91 -11.74 -12.45
CA GLY A 401 -2.60 -12.02 -13.03
C GLY A 401 -1.49 -12.21 -12.00
N GLY A 402 -0.31 -12.66 -12.46
CA GLY A 402 0.82 -13.00 -11.59
C GLY A 402 1.66 -11.82 -11.11
N GLY A 403 1.42 -10.62 -11.65
CA GLY A 403 2.14 -9.42 -11.27
C GLY A 403 1.67 -8.19 -12.02
N TYR A 404 1.76 -7.03 -11.39
CA TYR A 404 1.50 -5.75 -12.03
C TYR A 404 2.66 -5.41 -12.99
N GLU A 405 2.33 -5.15 -14.24
CA GLU A 405 3.26 -4.86 -15.35
C GLU A 405 3.18 -3.41 -15.82
N GLY A 406 2.77 -2.50 -14.93
CA GLY A 406 2.66 -1.08 -15.27
C GLY A 406 1.41 -0.71 -16.08
N GLU A 407 0.39 -1.58 -16.13
CA GLU A 407 -0.90 -1.28 -16.77
C GLU A 407 -1.49 0.06 -16.25
N SER A 408 -2.18 0.79 -17.13
CA SER A 408 -2.85 2.02 -16.72
C SER A 408 -3.86 1.76 -15.59
N ILE A 409 -3.76 2.52 -14.50
CA ILE A 409 -4.72 2.46 -13.38
C ILE A 409 -6.15 2.71 -13.86
N HIS A 410 -6.36 3.52 -14.91
CA HIS A 410 -7.70 3.69 -15.47
C HIS A 410 -8.26 2.38 -16.03
N LYS A 411 -7.45 1.58 -16.72
CA LYS A 411 -7.88 0.26 -17.24
C LYS A 411 -8.18 -0.72 -16.11
N ILE A 412 -7.38 -0.69 -15.03
CA ILE A 412 -7.61 -1.52 -13.85
C ILE A 412 -8.93 -1.15 -13.17
N LEU A 413 -9.22 0.14 -13.01
CA LEU A 413 -10.52 0.60 -12.48
C LEU A 413 -11.69 0.16 -13.37
N ASP A 414 -11.54 0.20 -14.70
CA ASP A 414 -12.58 -0.33 -15.60
C ASP A 414 -12.76 -1.86 -15.45
N LYS A 415 -11.68 -2.61 -15.17
CA LYS A 415 -11.75 -4.05 -14.88
C LYS A 415 -12.44 -4.31 -13.54
N ILE A 416 -12.10 -3.54 -12.50
CA ILE A 416 -12.76 -3.60 -11.18
C ILE A 416 -14.25 -3.29 -11.31
N ALA A 417 -14.64 -2.33 -12.14
CA ALA A 417 -16.03 -2.01 -12.45
C ALA A 417 -16.83 -3.20 -13.01
N ARG A 418 -16.18 -4.07 -13.80
CA ARG A 418 -16.78 -5.25 -14.45
C ARG A 418 -16.55 -6.56 -13.70
N ALA A 419 -15.78 -6.54 -12.62
CA ALA A 419 -15.46 -7.73 -11.84
C ALA A 419 -16.72 -8.31 -11.19
N SER A 420 -16.82 -9.64 -11.24
CA SER A 420 -17.83 -10.43 -10.53
C SER A 420 -17.35 -10.78 -9.13
N THR A 421 -18.28 -11.15 -8.26
CA THR A 421 -17.96 -11.64 -6.91
C THR A 421 -17.99 -13.16 -6.91
N VAL A 422 -17.02 -13.77 -6.25
CA VAL A 422 -16.97 -15.20 -5.94
C VAL A 422 -16.76 -15.37 -4.43
N MET A 423 -17.26 -16.45 -3.86
CA MET A 423 -17.00 -16.77 -2.45
C MET A 423 -15.72 -17.57 -2.37
N MET A 424 -14.84 -17.20 -1.43
CA MET A 424 -13.61 -17.92 -1.13
C MET A 424 -13.69 -18.50 0.27
N ASP A 425 -13.49 -19.80 0.40
CA ASP A 425 -13.41 -20.50 1.67
C ASP A 425 -12.16 -20.06 2.44
N ARG A 426 -12.30 -20.02 3.76
CA ARG A 426 -11.21 -19.79 4.70
C ARG A 426 -11.24 -20.90 5.73
N TRP A 427 -10.07 -21.41 6.06
CA TRP A 427 -9.93 -22.59 6.89
C TRP A 427 -9.28 -22.23 8.21
N HIS A 428 -9.82 -22.77 9.30
CA HIS A 428 -9.25 -22.64 10.64
C HIS A 428 -8.30 -23.80 10.89
N ILE A 429 -7.11 -23.49 11.41
CA ILE A 429 -6.09 -24.47 11.79
C ILE A 429 -5.86 -24.41 13.30
N VAL A 430 -5.92 -25.57 13.93
CA VAL A 430 -5.59 -25.78 15.34
C VAL A 430 -4.38 -26.70 15.41
N VAL A 431 -3.36 -26.30 16.17
CA VAL A 431 -2.14 -27.09 16.38
C VAL A 431 -2.01 -27.36 17.88
N GLU A 432 -2.08 -28.63 18.25
CA GLU A 432 -2.00 -29.12 19.62
C GLU A 432 -0.69 -29.91 19.79
N ASN A 433 0.18 -29.50 20.70
CA ASN A 433 1.43 -30.24 20.94
C ASN A 433 1.12 -31.58 21.63
N THR A 434 1.72 -32.66 21.14
CA THR A 434 1.37 -34.02 21.59
C THR A 434 2.14 -34.46 22.85
N SER A 435 3.08 -33.66 23.35
CA SER A 435 3.91 -33.98 24.51
C SER A 435 4.15 -32.76 25.42
N THR A 436 3.85 -32.91 26.71
CA THR A 436 4.15 -31.94 27.79
C THR A 436 5.64 -31.71 27.99
N ASP A 437 6.49 -32.69 27.63
CA ASP A 437 7.95 -32.57 27.72
C ASP A 437 8.56 -31.59 26.69
N CYS A 438 7.77 -31.12 25.72
CA CYS A 438 8.21 -30.15 24.71
C CYS A 438 8.22 -28.70 25.21
N GLU A 439 7.58 -28.38 26.34
CA GLU A 439 7.73 -27.06 26.98
C GLU A 439 9.16 -26.86 27.55
N GLN A 440 9.90 -27.95 27.78
CA GLN A 440 11.26 -27.94 28.35
C GLN A 440 12.39 -28.07 27.33
N LEU A 441 12.10 -28.22 26.04
CA LEU A 441 13.11 -27.96 25.01
C LEU A 441 13.28 -26.45 24.91
N GLN A 442 13.96 -25.86 25.91
CA GLN A 442 14.67 -24.60 25.77
C GLN A 442 15.71 -24.81 24.68
N MET A 443 15.25 -24.64 23.44
CA MET A 443 16.13 -24.37 22.31
C MET A 443 16.92 -23.12 22.69
N PRO A 444 18.25 -23.08 22.43
CA PRO A 444 19.07 -21.94 22.80
C PRO A 444 18.40 -20.64 22.34
N ASP A 445 18.52 -19.55 23.10
CA ASP A 445 18.09 -18.18 22.72
C ASP A 445 18.62 -17.72 21.33
N SER A 446 19.48 -18.52 20.72
CA SER A 446 20.06 -18.38 19.38
C SER A 446 19.41 -19.25 18.28
N ALA A 447 18.30 -19.97 18.54
CA ALA A 447 17.58 -20.69 17.49
C ALA A 447 17.00 -19.70 16.46
N PRO A 448 17.46 -19.71 15.20
CA PRO A 448 17.19 -18.61 14.27
C PRO A 448 15.78 -18.61 13.64
N HIS A 449 14.82 -19.36 14.18
CA HIS A 449 13.52 -19.59 13.53
C HIS A 449 12.34 -19.52 14.51
N PRO A 450 11.21 -18.89 14.13
CA PRO A 450 10.02 -18.85 14.96
C PRO A 450 9.46 -20.26 15.18
N THR A 451 9.09 -20.56 16.43
CA THR A 451 8.43 -21.80 16.86
C THR A 451 6.93 -21.62 17.11
N VAL A 452 6.44 -20.39 16.96
CA VAL A 452 5.04 -20.01 17.18
C VAL A 452 4.31 -20.04 15.85
N VAL A 453 3.10 -20.62 15.85
CA VAL A 453 2.20 -20.60 14.69
C VAL A 453 1.84 -19.13 14.38
N PRO A 454 2.09 -18.63 13.16
CA PRO A 454 1.98 -17.19 12.86
C PRO A 454 0.53 -16.69 12.94
N TYR A 455 -0.43 -17.50 12.52
CA TYR A 455 -1.87 -17.24 12.63
C TYR A 455 -2.65 -18.52 12.38
N ASN A 456 -3.92 -18.54 12.79
CA ASN A 456 -4.78 -19.72 12.78
C ASN A 456 -5.76 -19.81 11.59
N ILE A 457 -5.53 -19.02 10.53
CA ILE A 457 -6.38 -18.99 9.32
C ILE A 457 -5.56 -19.25 8.07
N ILE A 458 -6.03 -20.18 7.23
CA ILE A 458 -5.49 -20.47 5.91
C ILE A 458 -6.43 -19.87 4.86
N ASN A 459 -5.91 -18.98 4.00
CA ASN A 459 -6.66 -18.42 2.88
C ASN A 459 -6.29 -19.10 1.56
N ASN A 460 -5.01 -19.45 1.38
CA ASN A 460 -4.50 -20.03 0.15
C ASN A 460 -4.11 -21.49 0.34
N TYR A 461 -3.13 -21.76 1.20
CA TYR A 461 -2.58 -23.11 1.37
C TYR A 461 -1.77 -23.26 2.66
N PHE A 462 -1.63 -24.50 3.12
CA PHE A 462 -0.76 -24.93 4.20
C PHE A 462 0.12 -26.08 3.71
N SER A 463 1.38 -26.12 4.14
CA SER A 463 2.27 -27.22 3.76
C SER A 463 3.17 -27.65 4.91
N VAL A 464 3.52 -28.94 4.92
CA VAL A 464 4.51 -29.53 5.82
C VAL A 464 5.66 -30.12 4.99
N GLY A 465 6.91 -29.87 5.40
CA GLY A 465 8.09 -30.47 4.79
C GLY A 465 8.80 -29.56 3.78
N VAL A 466 9.14 -30.09 2.60
CA VAL A 466 10.16 -29.48 1.72
C VAL A 466 9.82 -28.06 1.27
N ASP A 467 8.54 -27.77 0.99
CA ASP A 467 8.11 -26.41 0.61
C ASP A 467 8.28 -25.44 1.77
N ALA A 468 7.79 -25.82 2.95
CA ALA A 468 7.96 -25.04 4.16
C ALA A 468 9.44 -24.82 4.49
N ALA A 469 10.31 -25.81 4.27
CA ALA A 469 11.76 -25.67 4.48
C ALA A 469 12.38 -24.59 3.57
N ILE A 470 11.98 -24.55 2.28
CA ILE A 470 12.40 -23.49 1.35
C ILE A 470 11.86 -22.13 1.83
N CYS A 471 10.61 -22.10 2.29
CA CYS A 471 9.98 -20.90 2.81
C CYS A 471 10.71 -20.36 4.05
N VAL A 472 11.10 -21.22 5.00
CA VAL A 472 11.92 -20.89 6.17
C VAL A 472 13.22 -20.23 5.71
N LYS A 473 14.00 -20.88 4.83
CA LYS A 473 15.26 -20.33 4.33
C LYS A 473 15.11 -18.98 3.65
N PHE A 474 14.09 -18.85 2.79
CA PHE A 474 13.80 -17.61 2.10
C PHE A 474 13.45 -16.48 3.07
N HIS A 475 12.66 -16.78 4.11
CA HIS A 475 12.29 -15.80 5.13
C HIS A 475 13.50 -15.34 5.93
N THR A 476 14.28 -16.29 6.46
CA THR A 476 15.47 -16.02 7.26
C THR A 476 16.50 -15.17 6.49
N GLU A 477 16.75 -15.49 5.22
CA GLU A 477 17.69 -14.71 4.41
C GLU A 477 17.14 -13.31 4.07
N ARG A 478 15.82 -13.19 3.86
CA ARG A 478 15.16 -11.90 3.60
C ARG A 478 15.21 -10.98 4.82
N GLU A 479 15.08 -11.52 6.02
CA GLU A 479 15.19 -10.75 7.28
C GLU A 479 16.63 -10.33 7.54
N ARG A 480 17.61 -11.21 7.29
CA ARG A 480 19.04 -10.89 7.44
C ARG A 480 19.54 -9.88 6.41
N ASN A 481 19.05 -9.96 5.18
CA ASN A 481 19.60 -9.19 4.04
C ASN A 481 18.49 -8.53 3.19
N PRO A 482 17.68 -7.62 3.75
CA PRO A 482 16.48 -7.06 3.08
C PRO A 482 16.79 -6.40 1.73
N ASP A 483 17.97 -5.78 1.57
CA ASP A 483 18.37 -5.08 0.34
C ASP A 483 18.53 -6.04 -0.87
N LYS A 484 18.89 -7.30 -0.60
CA LYS A 484 18.99 -8.35 -1.63
C LYS A 484 17.62 -8.73 -2.20
N PHE A 485 16.53 -8.45 -1.48
CA PHE A 485 15.16 -8.86 -1.82
C PHE A 485 14.29 -7.71 -2.38
N SER A 486 14.93 -6.69 -2.92
CA SER A 486 14.29 -5.46 -3.43
C SER A 486 13.59 -5.60 -4.79
N SER A 487 13.75 -6.74 -5.49
CA SER A 487 13.19 -6.98 -6.83
C SER A 487 12.46 -8.31 -6.93
N ARG A 488 11.28 -8.32 -7.56
CA ARG A 488 10.52 -9.56 -7.80
C ARG A 488 11.33 -10.61 -8.57
N MET A 489 12.13 -10.19 -9.54
CA MET A 489 12.95 -11.11 -10.34
C MET A 489 14.06 -11.73 -9.48
N LYS A 490 14.74 -10.92 -8.66
CA LYS A 490 15.75 -11.39 -7.71
C LYS A 490 15.14 -12.33 -6.67
N ASN A 491 13.96 -12.01 -6.15
CA ASN A 491 13.24 -12.83 -5.18
C ASN A 491 12.88 -14.20 -5.76
N LYS A 492 12.42 -14.24 -7.03
CA LYS A 492 12.18 -15.51 -7.72
C LYS A 492 13.46 -16.34 -7.89
N LEU A 493 14.59 -15.70 -8.18
CA LEU A 493 15.89 -16.36 -8.32
C LEU A 493 16.37 -16.96 -6.99
N TRP A 494 16.30 -16.19 -5.90
CA TRP A 494 16.62 -16.68 -4.56
C TRP A 494 15.77 -17.90 -4.19
N TYR A 495 14.47 -17.86 -4.47
CA TYR A 495 13.58 -19.00 -4.20
C TYR A 495 13.99 -20.25 -5.01
N PHE A 496 14.39 -20.08 -6.27
CA PHE A 496 14.91 -21.16 -7.10
C PHE A 496 16.24 -21.73 -6.56
N GLU A 497 17.14 -20.87 -6.10
CA GLU A 497 18.42 -21.26 -5.51
C GLU A 497 18.20 -22.07 -4.22
N PHE A 498 17.34 -21.59 -3.32
CA PHE A 498 17.00 -22.33 -2.10
C PHE A 498 16.32 -23.66 -2.38
N ALA A 499 15.40 -23.71 -3.36
CA ALA A 499 14.77 -24.95 -3.79
C ALA A 499 15.79 -25.97 -4.32
N THR A 500 16.80 -25.51 -5.07
CA THR A 500 17.90 -26.34 -5.56
C THR A 500 18.77 -26.83 -4.39
N SER A 501 19.07 -25.96 -3.42
CA SER A 501 19.84 -26.33 -2.22
C SER A 501 19.14 -27.42 -1.39
N GLU A 502 17.81 -27.32 -1.23
CA GLU A 502 17.01 -28.28 -0.46
C GLU A 502 16.92 -29.65 -1.14
N GLN A 503 16.96 -29.69 -2.48
CA GLN A 503 17.00 -30.94 -3.22
C GLN A 503 18.25 -31.77 -2.88
N PHE A 504 19.40 -31.11 -2.63
CA PHE A 504 20.64 -31.79 -2.24
C PHE A 504 20.71 -32.07 -0.74
N ALA A 505 20.24 -31.15 0.10
CA ALA A 505 20.24 -31.33 1.56
C ALA A 505 19.26 -32.40 2.04
N ALA A 506 18.14 -32.60 1.33
CA ALA A 506 17.10 -33.58 1.64
C ALA A 506 16.65 -33.54 3.12
N SER A 507 16.50 -32.33 3.68
CA SER A 507 16.18 -32.06 5.10
C SER A 507 14.93 -32.79 5.60
N CYS A 508 14.00 -33.10 4.69
CA CYS A 508 12.73 -33.78 4.96
C CYS A 508 12.68 -35.23 4.40
N LYS A 509 13.82 -35.90 4.26
CA LYS A 509 13.87 -37.29 3.79
C LYS A 509 13.05 -38.20 4.71
N ASN A 510 12.35 -39.19 4.14
CA ASN A 510 11.50 -40.15 4.86
C ASN A 510 10.38 -39.52 5.72
N LEU A 511 9.84 -38.38 5.26
CA LEU A 511 8.72 -37.71 5.94
C LEU A 511 7.49 -38.63 6.16
N HIS A 512 7.23 -39.54 5.22
CA HIS A 512 6.14 -40.53 5.29
C HIS A 512 6.28 -41.57 6.43
N GLU A 513 7.47 -41.72 7.02
CA GLU A 513 7.68 -42.61 8.19
C GLU A 513 7.26 -41.93 9.51
N HIS A 514 7.17 -40.60 9.51
CA HIS A 514 7.02 -39.76 10.69
C HIS A 514 5.76 -38.86 10.68
N ILE A 515 5.08 -38.86 9.55
CA ILE A 515 3.76 -38.30 9.32
C ILE A 515 3.01 -39.36 8.53
N ASP A 516 1.77 -39.66 8.92
CA ASP A 516 0.98 -40.70 8.25
C ASP A 516 0.76 -40.39 6.74
N ILE A 517 0.97 -39.14 6.29
CA ILE A 517 0.89 -38.70 4.89
C ILE A 517 1.77 -37.43 4.64
N VAL A 518 2.57 -37.37 3.54
CA VAL A 518 3.27 -36.14 3.11
C VAL A 518 2.28 -35.18 2.44
N LEU A 519 2.00 -34.00 3.03
CA LEU A 519 0.85 -33.17 2.66
C LEU A 519 1.16 -31.71 2.29
N TYR A 520 0.65 -31.33 1.13
CA TYR A 520 0.37 -29.98 0.67
C TYR A 520 -1.15 -29.81 0.62
N ILE A 521 -1.68 -28.84 1.35
CA ILE A 521 -3.11 -28.62 1.53
C ILE A 521 -3.45 -27.28 0.88
N THR A 522 -4.29 -27.28 -0.15
CA THR A 522 -4.54 -26.08 -0.96
C THR A 522 -6.04 -25.79 -1.08
N ASN A 523 -6.38 -24.53 -0.88
CA ASN A 523 -7.73 -23.96 -1.07
C ASN A 523 -7.86 -23.27 -2.44
N ILE A 524 -6.73 -22.86 -3.04
CA ILE A 524 -6.70 -22.20 -4.34
C ILE A 524 -5.94 -23.03 -5.39
N PRO A 525 -6.23 -22.85 -6.70
CA PRO A 525 -5.56 -23.63 -7.75
C PRO A 525 -4.12 -23.25 -8.05
N TYR A 526 -3.60 -22.15 -7.50
CA TYR A 526 -2.24 -21.69 -7.81
C TYR A 526 -1.43 -21.53 -6.54
N ALA A 527 -0.19 -22.03 -6.57
CA ALA A 527 0.80 -21.89 -5.49
C ALA A 527 2.20 -21.63 -6.07
N HIS A 528 3.15 -21.20 -5.25
CA HIS A 528 4.56 -20.96 -5.63
C HIS A 528 4.76 -19.96 -6.78
N GLY A 529 3.88 -18.97 -6.89
CA GLY A 529 3.92 -18.00 -7.98
C GLY A 529 3.40 -18.57 -9.30
N GLY A 530 2.38 -19.44 -9.27
CA GLY A 530 1.58 -19.82 -10.44
C GLY A 530 1.55 -21.30 -10.82
N SER A 531 2.07 -22.20 -10.00
CA SER A 531 1.97 -23.66 -10.20
C SER A 531 0.58 -24.15 -9.84
N ASN A 532 -0.09 -24.87 -10.74
CA ASN A 532 -1.30 -25.61 -10.41
C ASN A 532 -0.95 -27.03 -9.96
N LEU A 533 -0.83 -27.20 -8.64
CA LEU A 533 -0.42 -28.47 -8.04
C LEU A 533 -1.51 -29.54 -8.11
N TRP A 534 -2.79 -29.15 -8.20
CA TRP A 534 -3.89 -30.09 -8.39
C TRP A 534 -3.96 -30.58 -9.83
N GLY A 535 -3.74 -29.72 -10.81
CA GLY A 535 -3.76 -30.00 -12.25
C GLY A 535 -5.10 -29.68 -12.94
N SER A 536 -5.11 -29.68 -14.28
CA SER A 536 -6.29 -29.31 -15.10
C SER A 536 -7.25 -30.49 -15.34
N SER A 537 -8.56 -30.22 -15.38
CA SER A 537 -9.62 -31.23 -15.58
C SER A 537 -9.47 -32.04 -16.89
N ALA A 538 -8.78 -31.50 -17.90
CA ALA A 538 -8.55 -32.19 -19.19
C ALA A 538 -7.58 -33.38 -19.09
N ALA A 539 -6.59 -33.33 -18.18
CA ALA A 539 -5.67 -34.44 -17.94
C ALA A 539 -6.31 -35.60 -17.15
N HIS A 540 -7.59 -35.44 -16.77
CA HIS A 540 -8.20 -36.15 -15.65
C HIS A 540 -9.14 -37.30 -16.00
N ARG A 541 -9.42 -37.56 -17.28
CA ARG A 541 -10.34 -38.65 -17.67
C ARG A 541 -9.84 -40.07 -17.35
N ARG A 542 -8.65 -40.24 -16.75
CA ARG A 542 -8.03 -41.56 -16.43
C ARG A 542 -7.51 -41.70 -14.98
N GLY A 543 -7.80 -40.76 -14.07
CA GLY A 543 -7.27 -40.75 -12.70
C GLY A 543 -8.22 -41.30 -11.61
N ARG A 544 -7.72 -41.52 -10.38
CA ARG A 544 -8.45 -42.09 -9.22
C ARG A 544 -9.61 -41.22 -8.71
N PHE A 545 -9.67 -39.93 -9.09
CA PHE A 545 -10.68 -38.95 -8.68
C PHE A 545 -11.28 -38.19 -9.89
N PRO A 546 -11.96 -38.86 -10.84
CA PRO A 546 -12.32 -38.29 -12.15
C PRO A 546 -13.24 -37.06 -12.09
N ASN A 547 -14.00 -36.89 -10.99
CA ASN A 547 -14.97 -35.81 -10.80
C ASN A 547 -14.52 -34.73 -9.79
N ALA A 548 -13.30 -34.81 -9.24
CA ALA A 548 -12.81 -33.84 -8.25
C ALA A 548 -12.25 -32.59 -8.96
N GLN A 549 -13.14 -31.64 -9.22
CA GLN A 549 -12.80 -30.31 -9.71
C GLN A 549 -12.52 -29.40 -8.50
N GLN A 550 -11.36 -28.73 -8.54
CA GLN A 550 -11.02 -27.74 -7.53
C GLN A 550 -11.83 -26.46 -7.75
N ASP A 551 -12.44 -25.98 -6.69
CA ASP A 551 -13.15 -24.70 -6.60
C ASP A 551 -12.74 -24.02 -5.29
N ILE A 552 -12.74 -22.69 -5.26
CA ILE A 552 -12.27 -21.95 -4.08
C ILE A 552 -13.37 -21.71 -3.05
N GLY A 553 -14.61 -22.08 -3.36
CA GLY A 553 -15.80 -21.80 -2.56
C GLY A 553 -16.74 -22.99 -2.41
N ASP A 554 -16.26 -24.22 -2.63
CA ASP A 554 -17.06 -25.46 -2.53
C ASP A 554 -17.06 -26.08 -1.12
N LYS A 555 -16.37 -25.47 -0.16
CA LYS A 555 -16.17 -25.91 1.23
C LYS A 555 -15.39 -27.22 1.33
N LEU A 556 -14.59 -27.51 0.32
CA LEU A 556 -13.65 -28.63 0.29
C LEU A 556 -12.23 -28.10 0.15
N ILE A 557 -11.26 -28.88 0.63
CA ILE A 557 -9.85 -28.56 0.54
C ILE A 557 -9.11 -29.71 -0.15
N GLU A 558 -8.18 -29.38 -1.04
CA GLU A 558 -7.40 -30.36 -1.76
C GLU A 558 -6.15 -30.78 -1.00
N VAL A 559 -5.91 -32.08 -0.98
CA VAL A 559 -4.79 -32.71 -0.28
C VAL A 559 -3.88 -33.36 -1.31
N ILE A 560 -2.65 -32.87 -1.42
CA ILE A 560 -1.68 -33.20 -2.46
C ILE A 560 -0.37 -33.69 -1.83
N GLY A 561 0.20 -34.78 -2.35
CA GLY A 561 1.52 -35.26 -1.99
C GLY A 561 2.56 -34.87 -3.03
N LEU A 562 3.71 -34.37 -2.56
CA LEU A 562 4.89 -34.09 -3.39
C LEU A 562 6.03 -35.03 -2.99
N GLU A 563 6.74 -35.57 -3.98
CA GLU A 563 7.81 -36.54 -3.76
C GLU A 563 9.13 -35.86 -3.34
N ASN A 564 9.41 -34.69 -3.90
CA ASN A 564 10.62 -33.89 -3.69
C ASN A 564 10.49 -32.51 -4.37
N CYS A 565 11.51 -31.65 -4.22
CA CYS A 565 11.56 -30.33 -4.88
C CYS A 565 11.54 -30.45 -6.41
N LEU A 566 12.16 -31.50 -6.97
CA LEU A 566 12.17 -31.73 -8.41
C LEU A 566 10.76 -31.98 -8.96
N HIS A 567 9.93 -32.74 -8.24
CA HIS A 567 8.52 -32.96 -8.60
C HIS A 567 7.77 -31.61 -8.66
N MET A 568 7.95 -30.76 -7.64
CA MET A 568 7.37 -29.41 -7.65
C MET A 568 7.86 -28.57 -8.85
N GLY A 569 9.15 -28.62 -9.15
CA GLY A 569 9.75 -27.95 -10.31
C GLY A 569 9.21 -28.45 -11.65
N GLN A 570 9.01 -29.76 -11.79
CA GLN A 570 8.43 -30.39 -12.99
C GLN A 570 6.97 -29.99 -13.20
N VAL A 571 6.18 -29.84 -12.13
CA VAL A 571 4.82 -29.31 -12.23
C VAL A 571 4.84 -27.85 -12.67
N ARG A 572 5.77 -27.04 -12.14
CA ARG A 572 5.95 -25.64 -12.53
C ARG A 572 6.32 -25.46 -14.00
N THR A 573 7.20 -26.31 -14.54
CA THR A 573 7.63 -26.26 -15.95
C THR A 573 6.65 -26.94 -16.91
N GLY A 574 5.60 -27.58 -16.39
CA GLY A 574 4.64 -28.34 -17.18
C GLY A 574 5.15 -29.71 -17.65
N LEU A 575 6.31 -30.16 -17.18
CA LEU A 575 6.84 -31.52 -17.41
C LEU A 575 6.03 -32.59 -16.69
N ARG A 576 5.37 -32.23 -15.58
CA ARG A 576 4.35 -33.04 -14.91
C ARG A 576 3.04 -32.26 -14.82
N ALA A 577 1.91 -32.98 -14.89
CA ALA A 577 0.59 -32.36 -14.91
C ALA A 577 0.12 -31.87 -13.53
N SER A 578 0.55 -32.53 -12.45
CA SER A 578 0.13 -32.25 -11.06
C SER A 578 1.06 -32.95 -10.07
N GLY A 579 0.92 -32.61 -8.78
CA GLY A 579 1.35 -33.49 -7.69
C GLY A 579 0.47 -34.73 -7.58
N ARG A 580 0.75 -35.59 -6.59
CA ARG A 580 -0.08 -36.77 -6.30
C ARG A 580 -1.34 -36.34 -5.55
N ARG A 581 -2.52 -36.47 -6.16
CA ARG A 581 -3.81 -36.19 -5.47
C ARG A 581 -4.08 -37.27 -4.43
N LEU A 582 -4.30 -36.88 -3.18
CA LEU A 582 -4.50 -37.80 -2.06
C LEU A 582 -5.94 -37.80 -1.59
N ALA A 583 -6.54 -36.63 -1.40
CA ALA A 583 -7.93 -36.46 -1.00
C ALA A 583 -8.49 -35.09 -1.39
N GLN A 584 -9.81 -34.97 -1.35
CA GLN A 584 -10.56 -33.71 -1.29
C GLN A 584 -11.57 -33.88 -0.15
N CYS A 585 -11.55 -33.00 0.85
CA CYS A 585 -12.33 -33.20 2.08
C CYS A 585 -12.73 -31.89 2.76
N SER A 586 -13.67 -31.95 3.71
CA SER A 586 -14.15 -30.79 4.49
C SER A 586 -13.45 -30.62 5.85
N SER A 587 -12.57 -31.56 6.21
CA SER A 587 -11.80 -31.55 7.45
C SER A 587 -10.57 -32.43 7.31
N ILE A 588 -9.48 -32.04 7.97
CA ILE A 588 -8.22 -32.79 7.99
C ILE A 588 -7.75 -32.90 9.43
N THR A 589 -7.29 -34.10 9.80
CA THR A 589 -6.53 -34.31 11.03
C THR A 589 -5.22 -34.99 10.68
N LEU A 590 -4.12 -34.40 11.12
CA LEU A 590 -2.77 -34.88 10.86
C LEU A 590 -1.98 -34.95 12.16
N THR A 591 -1.21 -36.01 12.37
CA THR A 591 -0.32 -36.15 13.53
C THR A 591 1.13 -36.22 13.05
N THR A 592 2.00 -35.40 13.63
CA THR A 592 3.44 -35.45 13.40
C THR A 592 4.14 -36.07 14.61
N LYS A 593 5.12 -36.94 14.35
CA LYS A 593 5.92 -37.62 15.40
C LYS A 593 7.28 -36.97 15.65
N LYS A 594 7.66 -35.99 14.84
CA LYS A 594 8.93 -35.25 14.89
C LYS A 594 8.70 -33.79 14.55
N THR A 595 9.72 -32.96 14.82
CA THR A 595 9.73 -31.56 14.44
C THR A 595 9.84 -31.40 12.93
N PHE A 596 8.95 -30.61 12.32
CA PHE A 596 8.97 -30.32 10.88
C PHE A 596 8.82 -28.83 10.59
N PRO A 597 9.40 -28.32 9.50
CA PRO A 597 9.07 -27.01 8.98
C PRO A 597 7.62 -27.02 8.46
N MET A 598 6.88 -25.96 8.78
CA MET A 598 5.51 -25.74 8.32
C MET A 598 5.36 -24.30 7.82
N GLN A 599 4.36 -24.05 6.97
CA GLN A 599 4.01 -22.69 6.56
C GLN A 599 2.51 -22.56 6.27
N ILE A 600 1.98 -21.36 6.48
CA ILE A 600 0.63 -20.97 6.06
C ILE A 600 0.74 -19.72 5.18
N ASP A 601 0.19 -19.77 3.97
CA ASP A 601 0.13 -18.64 3.04
C ASP A 601 1.49 -17.94 2.80
N GLY A 602 2.60 -18.68 2.95
CA GLY A 602 3.97 -18.17 2.80
C GLY A 602 4.65 -17.66 4.07
N GLU A 603 4.03 -17.82 5.24
CA GLU A 603 4.63 -17.49 6.55
C GLU A 603 5.06 -18.78 7.27
N PRO A 604 6.38 -19.02 7.43
CA PRO A 604 6.91 -20.30 7.90
C PRO A 604 7.25 -20.34 9.41
N TRP A 605 7.27 -21.53 9.99
CA TRP A 605 7.75 -21.79 11.37
C TRP A 605 8.26 -23.23 11.53
N MET A 606 8.96 -23.51 12.64
CA MET A 606 9.35 -24.87 13.03
C MET A 606 8.39 -25.42 14.07
N GLN A 607 7.74 -26.54 13.76
CA GLN A 607 6.69 -27.13 14.59
C GLN A 607 7.15 -28.44 15.24
N PRO A 608 7.21 -28.56 16.58
CA PRO A 608 7.40 -29.82 17.30
C PRO A 608 6.32 -30.87 17.00
N PRO A 609 6.48 -32.13 17.47
CA PRO A 609 5.43 -33.15 17.37
C PRO A 609 4.07 -32.63 17.82
N CYS A 610 3.09 -32.69 16.93
CA CYS A 610 1.77 -32.08 17.16
C CYS A 610 0.67 -32.86 16.46
N LYS A 611 -0.56 -32.60 16.90
CA LYS A 611 -1.79 -32.92 16.19
C LYS A 611 -2.33 -31.62 15.58
N ILE A 612 -2.57 -31.66 14.27
CA ILE A 612 -3.10 -30.55 13.49
C ILE A 612 -4.51 -30.89 13.06
N THR A 613 -5.44 -29.97 13.29
CA THR A 613 -6.82 -30.06 12.82
C THR A 613 -7.14 -28.87 11.95
N ILE A 614 -7.59 -29.11 10.72
CA ILE A 614 -8.01 -28.07 9.76
C ILE A 614 -9.49 -28.27 9.45
N THR A 615 -10.28 -27.21 9.63
CA THR A 615 -11.74 -27.21 9.41
C THR A 615 -12.17 -25.95 8.68
N HIS A 616 -13.31 -26.01 7.99
CA HIS A 616 -13.87 -24.83 7.34
C HIS A 616 -14.29 -23.79 8.39
N LYS A 617 -13.84 -22.54 8.26
CA LYS A 617 -14.24 -21.41 9.13
C LYS A 617 -15.44 -20.67 8.56
N ASN A 618 -15.23 -19.98 7.45
CA ASN A 618 -16.22 -19.12 6.80
C ASN A 618 -15.84 -18.88 5.33
N GLN A 619 -16.68 -18.14 4.63
CA GLN A 619 -16.39 -17.65 3.28
C GLN A 619 -16.27 -16.13 3.28
N VAL A 620 -15.40 -15.61 2.42
CA VAL A 620 -15.27 -14.18 2.15
C VAL A 620 -15.58 -13.87 0.68
N PRO A 621 -16.34 -12.81 0.37
CA PRO A 621 -16.53 -12.39 -1.01
C PRO A 621 -15.22 -11.80 -1.58
N MET A 622 -14.81 -12.33 -2.72
CA MET A 622 -13.64 -11.89 -3.48
C MET A 622 -14.04 -11.41 -4.86
N LEU A 623 -13.34 -10.41 -5.39
CA LEU A 623 -13.54 -9.93 -6.76
C LEU A 623 -12.74 -10.81 -7.72
N MET A 624 -13.42 -11.41 -8.69
CA MET A 624 -12.82 -12.11 -9.80
C MET A 624 -12.68 -11.17 -11.01
N GLY A 625 -11.48 -11.07 -11.55
CA GLY A 625 -11.18 -10.31 -12.75
C GLY A 625 -12.01 -10.80 -13.95
N PRO A 626 -12.39 -9.90 -14.88
CA PRO A 626 -13.16 -10.26 -16.05
C PRO A 626 -12.43 -11.31 -16.88
N ALA A 627 -13.19 -12.20 -17.54
CA ALA A 627 -12.61 -13.19 -18.44
C ALA A 627 -11.76 -12.51 -19.53
N PRO A 628 -10.66 -13.13 -19.98
CA PRO A 628 -9.89 -12.61 -21.10
C PRO A 628 -10.79 -12.43 -22.31
N GLU A 629 -10.81 -11.24 -22.92
CA GLU A 629 -11.53 -11.01 -24.17
C GLU A 629 -10.95 -11.95 -25.23
N LYS A 630 -11.75 -12.93 -25.68
CA LYS A 630 -11.34 -13.86 -26.74
C LYS A 630 -11.11 -13.06 -28.02
N GLY A 631 -9.85 -12.92 -28.44
CA GLY A 631 -9.47 -12.54 -29.81
C GLY A 631 -8.74 -11.19 -29.95
N ARG A 632 -7.40 -11.28 -30.03
CA ARG A 632 -6.47 -10.51 -30.90
C ARG A 632 -5.07 -10.49 -30.27
N GLY A 633 -4.24 -11.46 -30.61
CA GLY A 633 -2.81 -11.46 -30.25
C GLY A 633 -2.13 -12.79 -30.54
N PHE A 634 -1.19 -12.77 -31.49
CA PHE A 634 -0.43 -13.92 -32.03
C PHE A 634 0.67 -14.48 -31.09
N PHE A 635 0.69 -14.14 -29.80
CA PHE A 635 1.69 -14.64 -28.85
C PHE A 635 1.07 -15.60 -27.85
N LYS A 636 0.85 -16.84 -28.30
CA LYS A 636 0.42 -17.98 -27.47
C LYS A 636 1.62 -18.77 -26.91
N LEU A 637 2.76 -18.12 -26.67
CA LEU A 637 4.01 -18.83 -26.29
C LEU A 637 4.58 -18.50 -24.90
N PHE A 638 4.03 -17.55 -24.12
CA PHE A 638 4.61 -17.19 -22.81
C PHE A 638 3.61 -16.93 -21.69
N THR A 639 2.52 -17.71 -21.62
CA THR A 639 1.60 -17.70 -20.47
C THR A 639 1.82 -18.87 -19.49
N HIS A 640 2.96 -19.55 -19.56
CA HIS A 640 3.33 -20.66 -18.68
C HIS A 640 4.72 -20.49 -18.00
N CYS A 641 5.05 -19.30 -17.49
CA CYS A 641 6.27 -19.07 -16.69
C CYS A 641 6.01 -18.26 -15.41
#